data_AF-A0AAV6QUF7-F1
#
_entry.id   AF-A0AAV6QUF7-F1
#
_cell.length_a   1.000
_cell.length_b   1.000
_cell.length_c   1.000
_cell.angle_alpha   90.00
_cell.angle_beta   90.00
_cell.angle_gamma   90.00
#
_symmetry.space_group_name_H-M   'P 1'
#
loop_
_entity.id
_entity.type
_entity.pdbx_description
1 polymer ?
#
loop_
_entity_poly.entity_id
_entity_poly.type
_entity_poly.pdbx_seq_one_letter_code
_entity_poly.pdbx_strand_id
1 'polypeptide(L)'
;MPSHSPHRDVAVFERRVTSLPVVFQMYAWEISDQLLQLKQDVESCYFAAQTMKMKIQTSFFELPPETHNALRDSLLTHIQNLKDLSPIIVTQLALAIADLALQMASWKGCVHTLIEKYNSDVSSMPFLVEILTVLPEEVHSRSLRIGANRRTEIIEDLAFYSSTVVTLLTSCVEKTGNDEKMLIKVFRCLGSWFNLGVLDSNFMASNQLLMVLFQVLQRDETSTNLHEAASDCVCSALYAIENVDHHMALAVQLFQGVLTLETAYHMAVAREDLDKVLNYCRIFTELCETFLETTVRSPGQGTGDLRTLELLLICAGHPQYEVVEISFNFWYRLGEHLYKINDVTLNTIFRPYIQRLLHCLARHCQLDPDHEGIPEDTDDFGEFRMRVSDLVKDVIFLVGSMECFSQLYSTLKDGSPPWEVTEAVLFIMAAIAKSVDPENNPTLCEVLQQVVLLPENVHMAVRYTSIELVGEMSEVMDRNPRFLDPVLSYLMKGLREKSLASAAAKAIHNICSVCRDHMAQHFHGLLDIARSLDSFALSSEAAIGLLKGTALVLARLPLEKIAECLSDLCAVQVLALKKLLAEDSTNGKSADPTVWLDRLAVIFRHTNPIVENGQTHPCQKVIQEIWPVLSNTLNTYQADNRIVERCCRCLRFAVRCVGKGSASLLQPLVTQMVSVYQLYPHSCFLYLGSILVDEYGMEEGCRQGLLDMLQALCMPTFQLLEQPNGLRNHPDTVDDLFRLATRFVQRSPLTLLSSSIIVHVIQCAIAATSLDHRDANCSVMKFVRDLIHTGVANDHEDDFEVRKQLIGQALEQHGQQLVTQLMHSCCFCLPPYTLPDVAEVLWELMMFDRPTFCRWLENALKGLPKETSGGAVTVTHKQLTDFHKQVTSAEECKQVCWAIREFTRLFR
;
A
#
# COMPACT_ATOMS: atom_id res chain seq x y z
N MET A 1 -17.41 -38.57 -29.11
CA MET A 1 -16.06 -38.52 -28.52
C MET A 1 -15.89 -37.13 -27.94
N PRO A 2 -15.92 -36.94 -26.61
CA PRO A 2 -15.64 -35.64 -26.05
C PRO A 2 -14.14 -35.37 -26.18
N SER A 3 -13.80 -34.19 -26.67
CA SER A 3 -12.44 -33.67 -26.85
C SER A 3 -11.72 -33.61 -25.50
N HIS A 4 -10.84 -34.58 -25.24
CA HIS A 4 -9.84 -34.50 -24.18
C HIS A 4 -8.90 -33.32 -24.49
N SER A 5 -9.06 -32.24 -23.74
CA SER A 5 -8.14 -31.11 -23.76
C SER A 5 -7.02 -31.41 -22.77
N PRO A 6 -5.75 -31.53 -23.22
CA PRO A 6 -4.60 -31.79 -22.33
C PRO A 6 -4.50 -30.79 -21.18
N HIS A 7 -4.90 -29.53 -21.42
CA HIS A 7 -4.90 -28.48 -20.41
C HIS A 7 -5.87 -28.75 -19.24
N ARG A 8 -7.01 -29.40 -19.51
CA ARG A 8 -7.96 -29.75 -18.45
C ARG A 8 -7.42 -30.90 -17.60
N ASP A 9 -6.74 -31.85 -18.21
CA ASP A 9 -6.15 -32.99 -17.51
C ASP A 9 -4.92 -32.58 -16.68
N VAL A 10 -4.10 -31.64 -17.17
CA VAL A 10 -3.01 -31.00 -16.39
C VAL A 10 -3.56 -30.20 -15.21
N ALA A 11 -4.59 -29.37 -15.41
CA ALA A 11 -5.20 -28.61 -14.32
C ALA A 11 -5.88 -29.51 -13.27
N VAL A 12 -6.44 -30.66 -13.69
CA VAL A 12 -6.98 -31.67 -12.77
C VAL A 12 -5.86 -32.40 -12.02
N PHE A 13 -4.73 -32.68 -12.67
CA PHE A 13 -3.54 -33.24 -12.02
C PHE A 13 -2.96 -32.26 -11.00
N GLU A 14 -2.72 -31.00 -11.37
CA GLU A 14 -2.26 -29.94 -10.47
C GLU A 14 -3.21 -29.77 -9.28
N ARG A 15 -4.54 -29.72 -9.50
CA ARG A 15 -5.51 -29.68 -8.40
C ARG A 15 -5.43 -30.91 -7.53
N ARG A 16 -5.36 -32.12 -8.08
CA ARG A 16 -5.26 -33.35 -7.27
C ARG A 16 -3.95 -33.44 -6.48
N VAL A 17 -2.88 -32.87 -7.01
CA VAL A 17 -1.56 -32.79 -6.38
C VAL A 17 -1.52 -31.72 -5.28
N THR A 18 -2.14 -30.56 -5.50
CA THR A 18 -2.21 -29.44 -4.54
C THR A 18 -3.33 -29.59 -3.49
N SER A 19 -4.40 -30.33 -3.81
CA SER A 19 -5.57 -30.54 -2.94
C SER A 19 -5.63 -31.97 -2.36
N LEU A 20 -4.48 -32.54 -2.02
CA LEU A 20 -4.44 -33.84 -1.34
C LEU A 20 -5.11 -33.71 0.05
N PRO A 21 -6.10 -34.57 0.40
CA PRO A 21 -6.73 -34.57 1.72
C PRO A 21 -5.69 -34.69 2.85
N VAL A 22 -6.01 -34.25 4.07
CA VAL A 22 -5.13 -34.35 5.28
C VAL A 22 -4.52 -35.75 5.46
N VAL A 23 -5.22 -36.80 5.04
CA VAL A 23 -4.73 -38.19 5.07
C VAL A 23 -3.57 -38.45 4.08
N PHE A 24 -3.51 -37.73 2.96
CA PHE A 24 -2.42 -37.79 1.97
C PHE A 24 -1.23 -36.87 2.31
N GLN A 25 -1.37 -35.92 3.23
CA GLN A 25 -0.27 -35.06 3.66
C GLN A 25 0.85 -35.85 4.34
N MET A 26 0.54 -36.93 5.09
CA MET A 26 1.59 -37.75 5.72
C MET A 26 2.35 -38.62 4.72
N TYR A 27 1.70 -39.13 3.67
CA TYR A 27 2.35 -39.93 2.62
C TYR A 27 3.29 -39.10 1.73
N ALA A 28 3.14 -37.78 1.69
CA ALA A 28 3.99 -36.89 0.90
C ALA A 28 5.48 -37.01 1.27
N TRP A 29 5.80 -37.27 2.55
CA TRP A 29 7.18 -37.50 3.01
C TRP A 29 7.79 -38.73 2.35
N GLU A 30 7.10 -39.88 2.44
CA GLU A 30 7.60 -41.16 1.93
C GLU A 30 7.65 -41.17 0.39
N ILE A 31 6.60 -40.68 -0.27
CA ILE A 31 6.53 -40.64 -1.74
C ILE A 31 7.65 -39.77 -2.30
N SER A 32 7.89 -38.60 -1.70
CA SER A 32 8.93 -37.70 -2.19
C SER A 32 10.33 -38.30 -2.00
N ASP A 33 10.58 -39.00 -0.88
CA ASP A 33 11.85 -39.68 -0.66
C ASP A 33 12.07 -40.78 -1.70
N GLN A 34 11.06 -41.62 -1.95
CA GLN A 34 11.12 -42.69 -2.96
C GLN A 34 11.34 -42.14 -4.38
N LEU A 35 10.66 -41.06 -4.78
CA LEU A 35 10.85 -40.44 -6.09
C LEU A 35 12.28 -39.90 -6.28
N LEU A 36 12.85 -39.30 -5.23
CA LEU A 36 14.24 -38.82 -5.26
C LEU A 36 15.27 -39.97 -5.27
N GLN A 37 14.93 -41.12 -4.68
CA GLN A 37 15.76 -42.34 -4.78
C GLN A 37 15.70 -42.99 -6.16
N LEU A 38 14.52 -43.03 -6.79
CA LEU A 38 14.30 -43.65 -8.10
C LEU A 38 14.96 -42.87 -9.23
N LYS A 39 15.02 -41.54 -9.13
CA LYS A 39 15.67 -40.64 -10.11
C LYS A 39 15.20 -40.87 -11.55
N GLN A 40 13.89 -41.02 -11.74
CA GLN A 40 13.33 -41.43 -13.03
C GLN A 40 13.51 -40.37 -14.12
N ASP A 41 13.15 -39.12 -13.82
CA ASP A 41 13.22 -37.98 -14.74
C ASP A 41 13.29 -36.65 -13.97
N VAL A 42 13.49 -35.54 -14.69
CA VAL A 42 13.66 -34.21 -14.10
C VAL A 42 12.37 -33.75 -13.42
N GLU A 43 11.22 -34.02 -14.04
CA GLU A 43 9.90 -33.59 -13.59
C GLU A 43 9.51 -34.25 -12.26
N SER A 44 9.67 -35.57 -12.14
CA SER A 44 9.37 -36.31 -10.91
C SER A 44 10.31 -35.91 -9.76
N CYS A 45 11.60 -35.76 -10.03
CA CYS A 45 12.57 -35.31 -9.03
C CYS A 45 12.33 -33.85 -8.60
N TYR A 46 11.98 -32.96 -9.53
CA TYR A 46 11.61 -31.58 -9.19
C TYR A 46 10.37 -31.53 -8.30
N PHE A 47 9.31 -32.24 -8.68
CA PHE A 47 8.09 -32.34 -7.89
C PHE A 47 8.37 -32.84 -6.47
N ALA A 48 9.18 -33.90 -6.34
CA ALA A 48 9.54 -34.48 -5.06
C ALA A 48 10.43 -33.53 -4.22
N ALA A 49 11.41 -32.87 -4.82
CA ALA A 49 12.27 -31.91 -4.12
C ALA A 49 11.47 -30.69 -3.63
N GLN A 50 10.58 -30.13 -4.46
CA GLN A 50 9.69 -29.05 -4.08
C GLN A 50 8.72 -29.48 -2.97
N THR A 51 8.15 -30.69 -3.06
CA THR A 51 7.25 -31.24 -2.04
C THR A 51 7.99 -31.42 -0.71
N MET A 52 9.22 -31.94 -0.72
CA MET A 52 10.07 -32.03 0.48
C MET A 52 10.29 -30.66 1.13
N LYS A 53 10.69 -29.65 0.33
CA LYS A 53 10.83 -28.27 0.81
C LYS A 53 9.55 -27.79 1.50
N MET A 54 8.41 -27.86 0.79
CA MET A 54 7.13 -27.38 1.32
C MET A 54 6.74 -28.09 2.62
N LYS A 55 6.92 -29.42 2.68
CA LYS A 55 6.60 -30.21 3.87
C LYS A 55 7.48 -29.83 5.06
N ILE A 56 8.77 -29.59 4.85
CA ILE A 56 9.67 -29.10 5.90
C ILE A 56 9.25 -27.70 6.33
N GLN A 57 8.94 -26.81 5.40
CA GLN A 57 8.60 -25.43 5.71
C GLN A 57 7.25 -25.28 6.44
N THR A 58 6.22 -26.03 6.07
CA THR A 58 4.85 -25.81 6.56
C THR A 58 4.36 -26.87 7.55
N SER A 59 4.97 -28.05 7.56
CA SER A 59 4.45 -29.26 8.20
C SER A 59 5.53 -29.98 9.03
N PHE A 60 6.60 -29.30 9.44
CA PHE A 60 7.67 -29.90 10.23
C PHE A 60 7.17 -30.52 11.54
N PHE A 61 6.12 -29.95 12.13
CA PHE A 61 5.49 -30.46 13.36
C PHE A 61 4.91 -31.87 13.25
N GLU A 62 4.72 -32.39 12.03
CA GLU A 62 4.28 -33.77 11.81
C GLU A 62 5.40 -34.80 12.05
N LEU A 63 6.66 -34.38 12.03
CA LEU A 63 7.80 -35.26 12.21
C LEU A 63 8.18 -35.37 13.70
N PRO A 64 8.37 -36.60 14.21
CA PRO A 64 8.84 -36.80 15.56
C PRO A 64 10.36 -36.49 15.64
N PRO A 65 10.86 -35.94 16.77
CA PRO A 65 12.26 -35.50 16.89
C PRO A 65 13.32 -36.57 16.57
N GLU A 66 12.98 -37.86 16.75
CA GLU A 66 13.87 -38.99 16.49
C GLU A 66 14.18 -39.17 14.99
N THR A 67 13.32 -38.71 14.08
CA THR A 67 13.50 -38.88 12.62
C THR A 67 14.27 -37.74 11.96
N HIS A 68 14.51 -36.63 12.67
CA HIS A 68 15.14 -35.43 12.11
C HIS A 68 16.53 -35.71 11.52
N ASN A 69 17.37 -36.50 12.23
CA ASN A 69 18.70 -36.86 11.74
C ASN A 69 18.63 -37.72 10.45
N ALA A 70 17.68 -38.66 10.38
CA ALA A 70 17.51 -39.51 9.21
C ALA A 70 17.06 -38.69 7.99
N LEU A 71 16.12 -37.76 8.17
CA LEU A 71 15.68 -36.87 7.10
C LEU A 71 16.83 -36.00 6.57
N ARG A 72 17.64 -35.42 7.47
CA ARG A 72 18.85 -34.66 7.09
C ARG A 72 19.76 -35.50 6.21
N ASP A 73 20.08 -36.71 6.66
CA ASP A 73 21.03 -37.57 5.96
C ASP A 73 20.48 -38.03 4.59
N SER A 74 19.16 -38.26 4.48
CA SER A 74 18.48 -38.50 3.20
C SER A 74 18.59 -37.31 2.25
N LEU A 75 18.27 -36.09 2.69
CA LEU A 75 18.37 -34.89 1.84
C LEU A 75 19.80 -34.63 1.35
N LEU A 76 20.79 -34.79 2.23
CA LEU A 76 22.21 -34.68 1.88
C LEU A 76 22.63 -35.75 0.88
N THR A 77 22.07 -36.96 0.99
CA THR A 77 22.31 -38.03 0.01
C THR A 77 21.66 -37.68 -1.33
N HIS A 78 20.41 -37.19 -1.33
CA HIS A 78 19.68 -36.81 -2.54
C HIS A 78 20.38 -35.71 -3.32
N ILE A 79 20.85 -34.64 -2.66
CA ILE A 79 21.50 -33.53 -3.36
C ILE A 79 22.83 -33.94 -3.99
N GLN A 80 23.64 -34.77 -3.32
CA GLN A 80 24.87 -35.34 -3.91
C GLN A 80 24.57 -36.16 -5.16
N ASN A 81 23.48 -36.92 -5.09
CA ASN A 81 23.04 -37.89 -6.07
C ASN A 81 22.39 -37.27 -7.31
N LEU A 82 21.89 -36.05 -7.19
CA LEU A 82 21.11 -35.33 -8.20
C LEU A 82 21.80 -34.03 -8.66
N LYS A 83 23.00 -33.74 -8.17
CA LYS A 83 23.74 -32.49 -8.43
C LYS A 83 23.94 -32.16 -9.91
N ASP A 84 24.05 -33.18 -10.75
CA ASP A 84 24.29 -33.04 -12.20
C ASP A 84 22.99 -33.16 -13.04
N LEU A 85 21.84 -33.47 -12.42
CA LEU A 85 20.59 -33.71 -13.15
C LEU A 85 19.96 -32.40 -13.64
N SER A 86 19.74 -31.43 -12.75
CA SER A 86 19.19 -30.12 -13.09
C SER A 86 19.42 -29.12 -11.95
N PRO A 87 19.87 -27.88 -12.25
CA PRO A 87 20.12 -26.87 -11.22
C PRO A 87 18.86 -26.51 -10.42
N ILE A 88 17.67 -26.54 -11.04
CA ILE A 88 16.42 -26.20 -10.36
C ILE A 88 16.08 -27.21 -9.25
N ILE A 89 16.41 -28.49 -9.44
CA ILE A 89 16.23 -29.54 -8.42
C ILE A 89 17.21 -29.31 -7.27
N VAL A 90 18.47 -28.96 -7.59
CA VAL A 90 19.49 -28.65 -6.60
C VAL A 90 19.07 -27.48 -5.71
N THR A 91 18.53 -26.40 -6.27
CA THR A 91 18.03 -25.27 -5.48
C THR A 91 16.86 -25.68 -4.56
N GLN A 92 15.90 -26.50 -5.03
CA GLN A 92 14.82 -26.99 -4.16
C GLN A 92 15.33 -27.85 -2.99
N LEU A 93 16.31 -28.73 -3.26
CA LEU A 93 16.93 -29.55 -2.21
C LEU A 93 17.79 -28.69 -1.26
N ALA A 94 18.49 -27.69 -1.78
CA ALA A 94 19.26 -26.75 -0.95
C ALA A 94 18.36 -25.97 0.00
N LEU A 95 17.21 -25.48 -0.49
CA LEU A 95 16.17 -24.83 0.32
C LEU A 95 15.60 -25.79 1.38
N ALA A 96 15.27 -27.03 0.99
CA ALA A 96 14.81 -28.05 1.94
C ALA A 96 15.84 -28.33 3.07
N ILE A 97 17.13 -28.37 2.73
CA ILE A 97 18.22 -28.54 3.70
C ILE A 97 18.36 -27.31 4.60
N ALA A 98 18.27 -26.10 4.04
CA ALA A 98 18.31 -24.85 4.79
C ALA A 98 17.13 -24.76 5.78
N ASP A 99 15.89 -24.94 5.31
CA ASP A 99 14.68 -24.92 6.12
C ASP A 99 14.73 -25.95 7.27
N LEU A 100 15.28 -27.13 6.99
CA LEU A 100 15.50 -28.16 8.00
C LEU A 100 16.54 -27.72 9.03
N ALA A 101 17.68 -27.18 8.61
CA ALA A 101 18.74 -26.73 9.50
C ALA A 101 18.27 -25.59 10.43
N LEU A 102 17.47 -24.66 9.91
CA LEU A 102 16.92 -23.54 10.67
C LEU A 102 15.95 -24.03 11.76
N GLN A 103 15.10 -25.03 11.45
CA GLN A 103 14.13 -25.59 12.39
C GLN A 103 14.71 -26.63 13.36
N MET A 104 15.77 -27.36 12.97
CA MET A 104 16.38 -28.41 13.76
C MET A 104 17.40 -27.85 14.77
N ALA A 105 16.94 -27.42 15.95
CA ALA A 105 17.80 -26.80 16.98
C ALA A 105 18.96 -27.71 17.47
N SER A 106 18.86 -29.02 17.26
CA SER A 106 19.92 -29.99 17.57
C SER A 106 21.10 -29.99 16.58
N TRP A 107 20.93 -29.47 15.35
CA TRP A 107 22.00 -29.41 14.35
C TRP A 107 22.80 -28.10 14.44
N LYS A 108 23.58 -27.98 15.51
CA LYS A 108 24.47 -26.83 15.72
C LYS A 108 25.65 -26.83 14.74
N GLY A 109 26.09 -25.66 14.30
CA GLY A 109 27.24 -25.53 13.39
C GLY A 109 27.05 -26.24 12.06
N CYS A 110 25.83 -26.22 11.51
CA CYS A 110 25.49 -26.89 10.26
C CYS A 110 26.43 -26.47 9.11
N VAL A 111 26.76 -25.18 9.03
CA VAL A 111 27.73 -24.60 8.06
C VAL A 111 29.08 -25.31 8.14
N HIS A 112 29.66 -25.43 9.33
CA HIS A 112 30.94 -26.13 9.51
C HIS A 112 30.85 -27.58 9.05
N THR A 113 29.81 -28.31 9.47
CA THR A 113 29.64 -29.73 9.10
C THR A 113 29.47 -29.95 7.60
N LEU A 114 28.80 -29.02 6.89
CA LEU A 114 28.62 -29.08 5.44
C LEU A 114 29.94 -28.80 4.73
N ILE A 115 30.67 -27.75 5.14
CA ILE A 115 31.94 -27.38 4.53
C ILE A 115 32.97 -28.49 4.74
N GLU A 116 33.13 -29.00 5.97
CA GLU A 116 34.08 -30.08 6.26
C GLU A 116 33.82 -31.33 5.41
N LYS A 117 32.54 -31.67 5.19
CA LYS A 117 32.13 -32.85 4.42
C LYS A 117 32.38 -32.70 2.91
N TYR A 118 32.16 -31.51 2.35
CA TYR A 118 32.10 -31.32 0.89
C TYR A 118 33.27 -30.52 0.29
N ASN A 119 34.07 -29.80 1.10
CA ASN A 119 35.11 -28.90 0.60
C ASN A 119 36.25 -29.64 -0.15
N SER A 120 36.45 -30.94 0.09
CA SER A 120 37.50 -31.71 -0.58
C SER A 120 37.15 -32.10 -2.03
N ASP A 121 35.86 -32.15 -2.37
CA ASP A 121 35.38 -32.56 -3.71
C ASP A 121 34.95 -31.35 -4.54
N VAL A 122 35.71 -31.04 -5.59
CA VAL A 122 35.42 -29.93 -6.52
C VAL A 122 34.04 -30.07 -7.17
N SER A 123 33.60 -31.30 -7.44
CA SER A 123 32.28 -31.55 -8.04
C SER A 123 31.12 -31.31 -7.07
N SER A 124 31.39 -31.18 -5.77
CA SER A 124 30.38 -30.86 -4.75
C SER A 124 30.25 -29.35 -4.47
N MET A 125 31.20 -28.54 -4.97
CA MET A 125 31.19 -27.09 -4.77
C MET A 125 29.92 -26.39 -5.24
N PRO A 126 29.36 -26.68 -6.43
CA PRO A 126 28.22 -25.92 -6.95
C PRO A 126 26.96 -26.01 -6.09
N PHE A 127 26.68 -27.17 -5.48
CA PHE A 127 25.54 -27.34 -4.58
C PHE A 127 25.87 -26.96 -3.14
N LEU A 128 27.13 -27.09 -2.70
CA LEU A 128 27.55 -26.61 -1.39
C LEU A 128 27.37 -25.09 -1.30
N VAL A 129 27.86 -24.36 -2.30
CA VAL A 129 27.67 -22.90 -2.39
C VAL A 129 26.18 -22.57 -2.49
N GLU A 130 25.38 -23.35 -3.22
CA GLU A 130 23.94 -23.14 -3.29
C GLU A 130 23.26 -23.24 -1.91
N ILE A 131 23.59 -24.27 -1.11
CA ILE A 131 23.09 -24.40 0.27
C ILE A 131 23.50 -23.18 1.11
N LEU A 132 24.76 -22.75 0.99
CA LEU A 132 25.28 -21.60 1.74
C LEU A 132 24.69 -20.26 1.26
N THR A 133 24.20 -20.16 0.02
CA THR A 133 23.49 -18.97 -0.49
C THR A 133 22.07 -18.90 0.06
N VAL A 134 21.29 -19.99 0.00
CA VAL A 134 19.87 -19.96 0.39
C VAL A 134 19.67 -20.04 1.90
N LEU A 135 20.66 -20.51 2.67
CA LEU A 135 20.55 -20.63 4.12
C LEU A 135 20.37 -19.27 4.83
N PRO A 136 21.19 -18.23 4.58
CA PRO A 136 20.93 -16.89 5.09
C PRO A 136 19.60 -16.30 4.61
N GLU A 137 19.21 -16.55 3.36
CA GLU A 137 17.95 -16.04 2.78
C GLU A 137 16.73 -16.56 3.54
N GLU A 138 16.73 -17.84 3.91
CA GLU A 138 15.61 -18.46 4.62
C GLU A 138 15.51 -18.07 6.11
N VAL A 139 16.55 -17.45 6.71
CA VAL A 139 16.49 -16.91 8.10
C VAL A 139 15.37 -15.88 8.27
N HIS A 140 15.13 -15.08 7.23
CA HIS A 140 14.09 -14.04 7.20
C HIS A 140 12.84 -14.46 6.42
N SER A 141 12.72 -15.74 6.08
CA SER A 141 11.58 -16.29 5.34
C SER A 141 10.29 -16.17 6.15
N ARG A 142 9.34 -15.39 5.62
CA ARG A 142 7.96 -15.27 6.18
C ARG A 142 7.20 -16.59 6.15
N SER A 143 7.69 -17.49 5.31
CA SER A 143 7.14 -18.80 5.01
C SER A 143 7.51 -19.85 6.07
N LEU A 144 8.67 -19.70 6.72
CA LEU A 144 9.19 -20.60 7.74
C LEU A 144 8.75 -20.22 9.18
N ARG A 145 8.43 -18.92 9.41
CA ARG A 145 7.93 -18.38 10.69
C ARG A 145 8.73 -18.80 11.93
N ILE A 146 10.06 -18.74 11.83
CA ILE A 146 10.93 -19.00 12.98
C ILE A 146 10.77 -17.88 14.03
N GLY A 147 10.55 -18.25 15.29
CA GLY A 147 10.42 -17.25 16.37
C GLY A 147 11.69 -16.42 16.54
N ALA A 148 11.55 -15.16 16.97
CA ALA A 148 12.68 -14.23 17.07
C ALA A 148 13.86 -14.73 17.93
N ASN A 149 13.61 -15.46 19.03
CA ASN A 149 14.68 -16.04 19.85
C ASN A 149 15.55 -17.01 19.02
N ARG A 150 14.90 -17.94 18.31
CA ARG A 150 15.58 -18.91 17.45
C ARG A 150 16.30 -18.21 16.29
N ARG A 151 15.68 -17.18 15.71
CA ARG A 151 16.30 -16.37 14.65
C ARG A 151 17.60 -15.71 15.13
N THR A 152 17.60 -15.10 16.31
CA THR A 152 18.82 -14.51 16.90
C THR A 152 19.91 -15.56 17.12
N GLU A 153 19.56 -16.72 17.70
CA GLU A 153 20.53 -17.83 17.87
C GLU A 153 21.16 -18.28 16.54
N ILE A 154 20.35 -18.37 15.48
CA ILE A 154 20.84 -18.74 14.15
C ILE A 154 21.77 -17.67 13.58
N ILE A 155 21.41 -16.38 13.67
CA ILE A 155 22.23 -15.28 13.16
C ILE A 155 23.60 -15.28 13.87
N GLU A 156 23.62 -15.48 15.19
CA GLU A 156 24.85 -15.57 15.97
C GLU A 156 25.70 -16.81 15.57
N ASP A 157 25.08 -17.98 15.37
CA ASP A 157 25.78 -19.20 14.93
C ASP A 157 26.34 -19.02 13.50
N LEU A 158 25.57 -18.43 12.58
CA LEU A 158 26.04 -18.13 11.22
C LEU A 158 27.17 -17.10 11.24
N ALA A 159 27.07 -16.04 12.05
CA ALA A 159 28.14 -15.06 12.21
C ALA A 159 29.44 -15.70 12.70
N PHE A 160 29.36 -16.67 13.62
CA PHE A 160 30.53 -17.41 14.10
C PHE A 160 31.26 -18.17 12.98
N TYR A 161 30.53 -18.76 12.02
CA TYR A 161 31.10 -19.51 10.90
C TYR A 161 31.32 -18.70 9.60
N SER A 162 30.98 -17.41 9.59
CA SER A 162 31.12 -16.52 8.42
C SER A 162 32.52 -16.52 7.81
N SER A 163 33.56 -16.47 8.65
CA SER A 163 34.97 -16.51 8.22
C SER A 163 35.33 -17.79 7.44
N THR A 164 34.74 -18.92 7.81
CA THR A 164 34.95 -20.21 7.15
C THR A 164 34.31 -20.21 5.76
N VAL A 165 33.13 -19.60 5.63
CA VAL A 165 32.44 -19.44 4.34
C VAL A 165 33.22 -18.52 3.41
N VAL A 166 33.68 -17.35 3.90
CA VAL A 166 34.49 -16.43 3.07
C VAL A 166 35.80 -17.09 2.62
N THR A 167 36.43 -17.90 3.47
CA THR A 167 37.63 -18.68 3.10
C THR A 167 37.33 -19.70 2.00
N LEU A 168 36.20 -20.41 2.10
CA LEU A 168 35.73 -21.32 1.06
C LEU A 168 35.52 -20.57 -0.27
N LEU A 169 34.80 -19.45 -0.25
CA LEU A 169 34.54 -18.63 -1.43
C LEU A 169 35.82 -18.12 -2.09
N THR A 170 36.80 -17.70 -1.29
CA THR A 170 38.13 -17.29 -1.78
C THR A 170 38.83 -18.46 -2.48
N SER A 171 38.86 -19.64 -1.85
CA SER A 171 39.41 -20.87 -2.45
C SER A 171 38.67 -21.28 -3.74
N CYS A 172 37.35 -21.05 -3.82
CA CYS A 172 36.58 -21.32 -5.03
C CYS A 172 37.09 -20.47 -6.21
N VAL A 173 37.29 -19.17 -6.00
CA VAL A 173 37.83 -18.26 -7.03
C VAL A 173 39.25 -18.68 -7.44
N GLU A 174 40.10 -19.02 -6.47
CA GLU A 174 41.49 -19.47 -6.75
C GLU A 174 41.54 -20.78 -7.55
N LYS A 175 40.70 -21.77 -7.20
CA LYS A 175 40.72 -23.10 -7.82
C LYS A 175 40.05 -23.15 -9.20
N THR A 176 39.01 -22.36 -9.39
CA THR A 176 38.20 -22.41 -10.64
C THR A 176 38.58 -21.34 -11.66
N GLY A 177 39.43 -20.38 -11.28
CA GLY A 177 39.98 -19.39 -12.19
C GLY A 177 38.91 -18.50 -12.81
N ASN A 178 38.77 -18.55 -14.14
CA ASN A 178 37.81 -17.75 -14.91
C ASN A 178 36.48 -18.49 -15.22
N ASP A 179 36.12 -19.53 -14.47
CA ASP A 179 34.79 -20.16 -14.65
C ASP A 179 33.69 -19.20 -14.19
N GLU A 180 33.07 -18.56 -15.17
CA GLU A 180 32.00 -17.59 -14.99
C GLU A 180 30.83 -18.13 -14.16
N LYS A 181 30.43 -19.40 -14.36
CA LYS A 181 29.31 -19.98 -13.61
C LYS A 181 29.62 -20.12 -12.13
N MET A 182 30.88 -20.42 -11.80
CA MET A 182 31.32 -20.50 -10.42
C MET A 182 31.42 -19.11 -9.80
N LEU A 183 31.93 -18.11 -10.52
CA LEU A 183 31.96 -16.72 -10.05
C LEU A 183 30.57 -16.18 -9.72
N ILE A 184 29.57 -16.45 -10.57
CA ILE A 184 28.16 -16.10 -10.30
C ILE A 184 27.69 -16.69 -8.96
N LYS A 185 27.96 -17.99 -8.72
CA LYS A 185 27.59 -18.64 -7.46
C LYS A 185 28.32 -18.04 -6.26
N VAL A 186 29.61 -17.73 -6.41
CA VAL A 186 30.42 -17.10 -5.36
C VAL A 186 29.86 -15.72 -4.99
N PHE A 187 29.55 -14.87 -5.98
CA PHE A 187 29.04 -13.52 -5.71
C PHE A 187 27.63 -13.53 -5.14
N ARG A 188 26.74 -14.42 -5.60
CA ARG A 188 25.42 -14.60 -4.99
C ARG A 188 25.51 -15.06 -3.53
N CYS A 189 26.36 -16.04 -3.25
CA CYS A 189 26.61 -16.47 -1.88
C CYS A 189 27.15 -15.33 -1.03
N LEU A 190 28.15 -14.58 -1.53
CA LEU A 190 28.72 -13.46 -0.80
C LEU A 190 27.68 -12.37 -0.50
N GLY A 191 26.87 -11.99 -1.50
CA GLY A 191 25.79 -11.01 -1.36
C GLY A 191 24.74 -11.44 -0.34
N SER A 192 24.33 -12.72 -0.36
CA SER A 192 23.38 -13.27 0.62
C SER A 192 23.90 -13.18 2.06
N TRP A 193 25.20 -13.42 2.29
CA TRP A 193 25.81 -13.27 3.61
C TRP A 193 25.99 -11.81 4.03
N PHE A 194 26.21 -10.89 3.09
CA PHE A 194 26.14 -9.44 3.36
C PHE A 194 24.73 -9.03 3.79
N ASN A 195 23.69 -9.48 3.10
CA ASN A 195 22.29 -9.16 3.42
C ASN A 195 21.87 -9.67 4.82
N LEU A 196 22.49 -10.74 5.33
CA LEU A 196 22.26 -11.22 6.70
C LEU A 196 22.96 -10.34 7.77
N GLY A 197 23.92 -9.50 7.38
CA GLY A 197 24.62 -8.60 8.29
C GLY A 197 25.65 -9.28 9.20
N VAL A 198 26.20 -10.42 8.79
CA VAL A 198 27.08 -11.26 9.63
C VAL A 198 28.56 -11.26 9.25
N LEU A 199 28.92 -10.60 8.14
CA LEU A 199 30.31 -10.55 7.66
C LEU A 199 31.11 -9.47 8.40
N ASP A 200 32.32 -9.81 8.83
CA ASP A 200 33.23 -8.82 9.46
C ASP A 200 33.73 -7.81 8.42
N SER A 201 33.39 -6.54 8.64
CA SER A 201 33.64 -5.49 7.66
C SER A 201 35.13 -5.18 7.47
N ASN A 202 35.93 -5.25 8.53
CA ASN A 202 37.38 -4.98 8.43
C ASN A 202 38.09 -6.07 7.63
N PHE A 203 37.72 -7.33 7.86
CA PHE A 203 38.19 -8.47 7.11
C PHE A 203 37.77 -8.36 5.64
N MET A 204 36.50 -8.05 5.36
CA MET A 204 36.01 -7.89 3.99
C MET A 204 36.65 -6.72 3.24
N ALA A 205 36.97 -5.62 3.93
CA ALA A 205 37.62 -4.45 3.33
C ALA A 205 39.01 -4.78 2.74
N SER A 206 39.71 -5.77 3.29
CA SER A 206 41.04 -6.20 2.82
C SER A 206 40.99 -7.49 2.00
N ASN A 207 39.80 -8.03 1.74
CA ASN A 207 39.63 -9.33 1.11
C ASN A 207 39.71 -9.25 -0.43
N GLN A 208 40.37 -10.24 -1.04
CA GLN A 208 40.54 -10.33 -2.50
C GLN A 208 39.20 -10.44 -3.25
N LEU A 209 38.15 -11.01 -2.66
CA LEU A 209 36.84 -11.13 -3.30
C LEU A 209 36.27 -9.77 -3.70
N LEU A 210 36.48 -8.74 -2.87
CA LEU A 210 36.04 -7.37 -3.17
C LEU A 210 36.78 -6.77 -4.36
N MET A 211 38.09 -7.05 -4.45
CA MET A 211 38.90 -6.63 -5.60
C MET A 211 38.46 -7.33 -6.90
N VAL A 212 38.14 -8.62 -6.83
CA VAL A 212 37.67 -9.40 -7.99
C VAL A 212 36.30 -8.90 -8.47
N LEU A 213 35.38 -8.53 -7.56
CA LEU A 213 34.09 -7.93 -7.89
C LEU A 213 34.26 -6.69 -8.78
N PHE A 214 35.06 -5.71 -8.35
CA PHE A 214 35.26 -4.49 -9.12
C PHE A 214 36.05 -4.73 -10.42
N GLN A 215 37.00 -5.68 -10.44
CA GLN A 215 37.69 -6.05 -11.69
C GLN A 215 36.74 -6.64 -12.73
N VAL A 216 35.78 -7.46 -12.31
CA VAL A 216 34.75 -8.02 -13.21
C VAL A 216 33.85 -6.91 -13.74
N LEU A 217 33.43 -5.98 -12.88
CA LEU A 217 32.60 -4.83 -13.26
C LEU A 217 33.32 -3.81 -14.16
N GLN A 218 34.65 -3.76 -14.17
CA GLN A 218 35.42 -2.90 -15.07
C GLN A 218 35.67 -3.53 -16.45
N ARG A 219 35.57 -4.86 -16.56
CA ARG A 219 35.86 -5.59 -17.80
C ARG A 219 34.66 -5.57 -18.73
N ASP A 220 34.87 -5.00 -19.90
CA ASP A 220 33.87 -4.90 -20.96
C ASP A 220 33.42 -6.27 -21.51
N GLU A 221 34.32 -7.27 -21.49
CA GLU A 221 34.07 -8.64 -21.96
C GLU A 221 33.18 -9.46 -21.01
N THR A 222 32.92 -8.97 -19.79
CA THR A 222 32.06 -9.65 -18.80
C THR A 222 30.64 -9.81 -19.37
N SER A 223 30.06 -11.02 -19.27
CA SER A 223 28.69 -11.25 -19.72
C SER A 223 27.66 -10.61 -18.78
N THR A 224 26.45 -10.41 -19.27
CA THR A 224 25.34 -9.83 -18.51
C THR A 224 25.08 -10.56 -17.18
N ASN A 225 25.07 -11.91 -17.17
CA ASN A 225 24.75 -12.68 -15.97
C ASN A 225 25.80 -12.52 -14.86
N LEU A 226 27.08 -12.47 -15.22
CA LEU A 226 28.17 -12.26 -14.27
C LEU A 226 28.22 -10.80 -13.81
N HIS A 227 27.94 -9.85 -14.71
CA HIS A 227 27.85 -8.44 -14.38
C HIS A 227 26.72 -8.17 -13.37
N GLU A 228 25.54 -8.74 -13.60
CA GLU A 228 24.40 -8.65 -12.67
C GLU A 228 24.75 -9.24 -11.30
N ALA A 229 25.27 -10.47 -11.25
CA ALA A 229 25.65 -11.11 -10.00
C ALA A 229 26.72 -10.32 -9.20
N ALA A 230 27.68 -9.69 -9.89
CA ALA A 230 28.66 -8.82 -9.26
C ALA A 230 28.03 -7.51 -8.77
N SER A 231 27.11 -6.93 -9.56
CA SER A 231 26.41 -5.69 -9.22
C SER A 231 25.53 -5.87 -7.98
N ASP A 232 24.73 -6.93 -7.93
CA ASP A 232 23.89 -7.28 -6.79
C ASP A 232 24.73 -7.47 -5.52
N CYS A 233 25.88 -8.15 -5.63
CA CYS A 233 26.77 -8.34 -4.49
C CYS A 233 27.38 -7.01 -3.98
N VAL A 234 27.70 -6.06 -4.87
CA VAL A 234 28.18 -4.73 -4.46
C VAL A 234 27.06 -3.95 -3.78
N CYS A 235 25.83 -3.97 -4.31
CA CYS A 235 24.67 -3.36 -3.66
C CYS A 235 24.40 -3.98 -2.28
N SER A 236 24.46 -5.31 -2.15
CA SER A 236 24.36 -5.99 -0.86
C SER A 236 25.43 -5.55 0.13
N ALA A 237 26.67 -5.38 -0.32
CA ALA A 237 27.77 -4.94 0.54
C ALA A 237 27.61 -3.47 0.99
N LEU A 238 27.09 -2.60 0.13
CA LEU A 238 26.75 -1.22 0.45
C LEU A 238 25.58 -1.17 1.45
N TYR A 239 24.48 -1.85 1.14
CA TYR A 239 23.29 -1.93 1.98
C TYR A 239 23.56 -2.50 3.38
N ALA A 240 24.50 -3.45 3.50
CA ALA A 240 24.92 -4.01 4.79
C ALA A 240 25.61 -2.99 5.73
N ILE A 241 25.99 -1.81 5.23
CA ILE A 241 26.55 -0.73 6.04
C ILE A 241 25.40 0.10 6.62
N GLU A 242 24.84 -0.37 7.74
CA GLU A 242 23.79 0.37 8.46
C GLU A 242 24.32 1.65 9.13
N ASN A 243 25.61 1.67 9.49
CA ASN A 243 26.28 2.83 10.08
C ASN A 243 27.70 2.99 9.53
N VAL A 244 27.93 4.06 8.77
CA VAL A 244 29.21 4.33 8.11
C VAL A 244 30.37 4.46 9.11
N ASP A 245 30.13 5.06 10.29
CA ASP A 245 31.18 5.28 11.28
C ASP A 245 31.68 3.95 11.89
N HIS A 246 30.81 2.93 12.01
CA HIS A 246 31.18 1.58 12.48
C HIS A 246 31.88 0.71 11.42
N HIS A 247 31.60 0.95 10.13
CA HIS A 247 32.08 0.11 9.02
C HIS A 247 33.05 0.86 8.08
N MET A 248 33.74 1.88 8.61
CA MET A 248 34.54 2.85 7.85
C MET A 248 35.53 2.21 6.86
N ALA A 249 36.23 1.13 7.24
CA ALA A 249 37.20 0.48 6.36
C ALA A 249 36.54 -0.09 5.10
N LEU A 250 35.42 -0.81 5.25
CA LEU A 250 34.67 -1.37 4.12
C LEU A 250 34.02 -0.27 3.30
N ALA A 251 33.43 0.71 3.98
CA ALA A 251 32.81 1.88 3.38
C ALA A 251 33.75 2.61 2.41
N VAL A 252 34.98 2.90 2.84
CA VAL A 252 35.99 3.57 2.00
C VAL A 252 36.37 2.72 0.79
N GLN A 253 36.50 1.40 0.94
CA GLN A 253 36.86 0.51 -0.17
C GLN A 253 35.74 0.41 -1.21
N LEU A 254 34.49 0.26 -0.77
CA LEU A 254 33.33 0.27 -1.67
C LEU A 254 33.18 1.62 -2.37
N PHE A 255 33.30 2.73 -1.63
CA PHE A 255 33.25 4.07 -2.18
C PHE A 255 34.29 4.27 -3.29
N GLN A 256 35.56 3.93 -3.02
CA GLN A 256 36.62 4.03 -4.00
C GLN A 256 36.41 3.09 -5.19
N GLY A 257 35.99 1.85 -4.95
CA GLY A 257 35.72 0.86 -5.98
C GLY A 257 34.64 1.31 -6.95
N VAL A 258 33.51 1.82 -6.45
CA VAL A 258 32.40 2.29 -7.29
C VAL A 258 32.81 3.49 -8.15
N LEU A 259 33.59 4.44 -7.61
CA LEU A 259 34.07 5.59 -8.39
C LEU A 259 34.93 5.19 -9.61
N THR A 260 35.55 4.00 -9.61
CA THR A 260 36.33 3.53 -10.77
C THR A 260 35.45 3.03 -11.93
N LEU A 261 34.15 2.84 -11.72
CA LEU A 261 33.25 2.23 -12.70
C LEU A 261 32.72 3.21 -13.74
N GLU A 262 32.93 4.53 -13.56
CA GLU A 262 32.46 5.57 -14.50
C GLU A 262 32.92 5.31 -15.95
N THR A 263 34.18 4.89 -16.13
CA THR A 263 34.69 4.57 -17.48
C THR A 263 33.96 3.38 -18.10
N ALA A 264 33.71 2.34 -17.31
CA ALA A 264 33.01 1.14 -17.77
C ALA A 264 31.52 1.41 -18.06
N TYR A 265 30.89 2.29 -17.27
CA TYR A 265 29.56 2.82 -17.56
C TYR A 265 29.50 3.48 -18.94
N HIS A 266 30.41 4.41 -19.24
CA HIS A 266 30.44 5.07 -20.55
C HIS A 266 30.69 4.09 -21.71
N MET A 267 31.48 3.05 -21.48
CA MET A 267 31.68 1.98 -22.47
C MET A 267 30.40 1.19 -22.72
N ALA A 268 29.64 0.86 -21.66
CA ALA A 268 28.34 0.20 -21.79
C ALA A 268 27.33 1.07 -22.56
N VAL A 269 27.25 2.38 -22.25
CA VAL A 269 26.42 3.34 -23.00
C VAL A 269 26.82 3.39 -24.47
N ALA A 270 28.12 3.48 -24.77
CA ALA A 270 28.62 3.53 -26.15
C ALA A 270 28.36 2.23 -26.95
N ARG A 271 28.15 1.11 -26.25
CA ARG A 271 27.82 -0.19 -26.83
C ARG A 271 26.32 -0.49 -26.86
N GLU A 272 25.50 0.44 -26.35
CA GLU A 272 24.05 0.26 -26.19
C GLU A 272 23.71 -0.98 -25.32
N ASP A 273 24.58 -1.31 -24.36
CA ASP A 273 24.38 -2.42 -23.41
C ASP A 273 23.54 -1.94 -22.21
N LEU A 274 22.23 -1.86 -22.41
CA LEU A 274 21.29 -1.33 -21.43
C LEU A 274 21.31 -2.12 -20.11
N ASP A 275 21.51 -3.44 -20.14
CA ASP A 275 21.56 -4.27 -18.94
C ASP A 275 22.69 -3.83 -18.00
N LYS A 276 23.89 -3.57 -18.55
CA LYS A 276 25.02 -3.05 -17.76
C LYS A 276 24.78 -1.62 -17.29
N VAL A 277 24.19 -0.77 -18.13
CA VAL A 277 23.85 0.62 -17.77
C VAL A 277 22.91 0.66 -16.55
N LEU A 278 21.86 -0.17 -16.55
CA LEU A 278 20.92 -0.28 -15.42
C LEU A 278 21.63 -0.80 -14.17
N ASN A 279 22.48 -1.82 -14.31
CA ASN A 279 23.27 -2.36 -13.20
C ASN A 279 24.19 -1.30 -12.55
N TYR A 280 24.94 -0.53 -13.34
CA TYR A 280 25.75 0.56 -12.79
C TYR A 280 24.91 1.64 -12.11
N CYS A 281 23.76 2.01 -12.70
CA CYS A 281 22.88 3.00 -12.09
C CYS A 281 22.36 2.54 -10.71
N ARG A 282 22.04 1.25 -10.55
CA ARG A 282 21.69 0.66 -9.25
C ARG A 282 22.85 0.78 -8.25
N ILE A 283 24.08 0.44 -8.66
CA ILE A 283 25.27 0.57 -7.81
C ILE A 283 25.48 2.03 -7.38
N PHE A 284 25.38 2.98 -8.31
CA PHE A 284 25.56 4.41 -8.02
C PHE A 284 24.46 4.93 -7.09
N THR A 285 23.22 4.47 -7.28
CA THR A 285 22.09 4.84 -6.42
C THR A 285 22.29 4.30 -5.00
N GLU A 286 22.62 3.01 -4.87
CA GLU A 286 22.86 2.38 -3.56
C GLU A 286 24.06 3.01 -2.83
N LEU A 287 25.10 3.41 -3.58
CA LEU A 287 26.22 4.18 -3.03
C LEU A 287 25.71 5.48 -2.39
N CYS A 288 24.89 6.23 -3.11
CA CYS A 288 24.35 7.49 -2.60
C CYS A 288 23.41 7.27 -1.40
N GLU A 289 22.63 6.20 -1.39
CA GLU A 289 21.73 5.83 -0.29
C GLU A 289 22.50 5.46 0.99
N THR A 290 23.55 4.63 0.87
CA THR A 290 24.42 4.24 1.99
C THR A 290 25.12 5.45 2.60
N PHE A 291 25.59 6.37 1.75
CA PHE A 291 26.33 7.56 2.18
C PHE A 291 25.49 8.83 2.32
N LEU A 292 24.16 8.70 2.31
CA LEU A 292 23.23 9.83 2.38
C LEU A 292 23.49 10.69 3.63
N GLU A 293 23.58 10.07 4.80
CA GLU A 293 23.82 10.78 6.05
C GLU A 293 25.14 11.54 6.04
N THR A 294 26.22 10.94 5.54
CA THR A 294 27.53 11.61 5.45
C THR A 294 27.56 12.71 4.40
N THR A 295 26.84 12.54 3.29
CA THR A 295 26.70 13.55 2.23
C THR A 295 25.98 14.79 2.77
N VAL A 296 24.95 14.61 3.58
CA VAL A 296 24.20 15.71 4.21
C VAL A 296 24.97 16.32 5.39
N ARG A 297 25.62 15.51 6.23
CA ARG A 297 26.37 15.96 7.43
C ARG A 297 27.64 16.73 7.09
N SER A 298 28.36 16.32 6.05
CA SER A 298 29.65 16.89 5.65
C SER A 298 29.81 16.91 4.12
N PRO A 299 29.03 17.75 3.42
CA PRO A 299 29.02 17.78 1.95
C PRO A 299 30.39 18.18 1.39
N GLY A 300 30.86 17.41 0.41
CA GLY A 300 32.15 17.62 -0.26
C GLY A 300 33.38 17.10 0.48
N GLN A 301 33.22 16.40 1.61
CA GLN A 301 34.34 15.91 2.42
C GLN A 301 34.26 14.41 2.69
N GLY A 302 35.37 13.70 2.51
CA GLY A 302 35.47 12.26 2.83
C GLY A 302 34.46 11.44 2.04
N THR A 303 33.64 10.65 2.75
CA THR A 303 32.54 9.86 2.15
C THR A 303 31.30 10.71 1.82
N GLY A 304 31.28 11.99 2.18
CA GLY A 304 30.25 12.96 1.75
C GLY A 304 30.62 13.72 0.48
N ASP A 305 31.63 13.27 -0.26
CA ASP A 305 32.07 13.86 -1.52
C ASP A 305 30.94 13.84 -2.58
N LEU A 306 30.65 15.01 -3.14
CA LEU A 306 29.52 15.24 -4.05
C LEU A 306 29.72 14.66 -5.47
N ARG A 307 30.88 14.05 -5.75
CA ARG A 307 31.07 13.23 -6.96
C ARG A 307 30.08 12.06 -7.04
N THR A 308 29.54 11.60 -5.93
CA THR A 308 28.46 10.61 -5.90
C THR A 308 27.20 11.11 -6.61
N LEU A 309 26.81 12.37 -6.37
CA LEU A 309 25.69 13.01 -7.07
C LEU A 309 25.99 13.21 -8.55
N GLU A 310 27.23 13.48 -8.93
CA GLU A 310 27.63 13.58 -10.33
C GLU A 310 27.42 12.27 -11.09
N LEU A 311 27.72 11.12 -10.48
CA LEU A 311 27.44 9.81 -11.09
C LEU A 311 25.94 9.64 -11.38
N LEU A 312 25.06 10.05 -10.46
CA LEU A 312 23.62 10.01 -10.70
C LEU A 312 23.17 10.99 -11.80
N LEU A 313 23.78 12.18 -11.88
CA LEU A 313 23.49 13.14 -12.94
C LEU A 313 23.99 12.67 -14.32
N ILE A 314 25.08 11.89 -14.37
CA ILE A 314 25.54 11.20 -15.58
C ILE A 314 24.45 10.20 -16.02
N CYS A 315 23.94 9.38 -15.10
CA CYS A 315 22.82 8.47 -15.38
C CYS A 315 21.56 9.22 -15.83
N ALA A 316 21.24 10.36 -15.19
CA ALA A 316 20.11 11.21 -15.59
C ALA A 316 20.26 11.78 -17.01
N GLY A 317 21.49 11.89 -17.51
CA GLY A 317 21.80 12.34 -18.87
C GLY A 317 21.62 11.27 -19.94
N HIS A 318 21.43 10.00 -19.58
CA HIS A 318 21.15 8.91 -20.50
C HIS A 318 19.79 9.13 -21.22
N PRO A 319 19.60 8.69 -22.48
CA PRO A 319 18.33 8.93 -23.20
C PRO A 319 17.16 8.06 -22.72
N GLN A 320 17.42 6.84 -22.25
CA GLN A 320 16.41 5.94 -21.70
C GLN A 320 16.01 6.38 -20.29
N TYR A 321 14.72 6.65 -20.08
CA TYR A 321 14.18 7.16 -18.81
C TYR A 321 14.20 6.10 -17.69
N GLU A 322 14.20 4.82 -18.05
CA GLU A 322 14.32 3.67 -17.16
C GLU A 322 15.63 3.69 -16.35
N VAL A 323 16.65 4.40 -16.85
CA VAL A 323 17.92 4.57 -16.14
C VAL A 323 17.78 5.62 -15.04
N VAL A 324 17.18 6.79 -15.32
CA VAL A 324 17.11 7.87 -14.33
C VAL A 324 16.13 7.55 -13.20
N GLU A 325 15.05 6.83 -13.48
CA GLU A 325 14.02 6.48 -12.49
C GLU A 325 14.54 5.58 -11.35
N ILE A 326 15.59 4.80 -11.59
CA ILE A 326 16.26 3.98 -10.56
C ILE A 326 16.68 4.85 -9.37
N SER A 327 17.13 6.09 -9.65
CA SER A 327 17.65 7.00 -8.63
C SER A 327 16.59 7.81 -7.88
N PHE A 328 15.29 7.69 -8.23
CA PHE A 328 14.25 8.57 -7.66
C PHE A 328 14.11 8.45 -6.15
N ASN A 329 14.17 7.23 -5.60
CA ASN A 329 14.06 7.00 -4.15
C ASN A 329 15.14 7.76 -3.37
N PHE A 330 16.38 7.77 -3.90
CA PHE A 330 17.46 8.53 -3.31
C PHE A 330 17.15 10.04 -3.30
N TRP A 331 16.67 10.59 -4.42
CA TRP A 331 16.34 12.01 -4.50
C TRP A 331 15.21 12.42 -3.55
N TYR A 332 14.19 11.57 -3.37
CA TYR A 332 13.15 11.75 -2.35
C TYR A 332 13.75 11.78 -0.94
N ARG A 333 14.59 10.79 -0.59
CA ARG A 333 15.22 10.71 0.73
C ARG A 333 16.18 11.88 0.99
N LEU A 334 16.95 12.30 -0.01
CA LEU A 334 17.80 13.48 0.08
C LEU A 334 16.97 14.74 0.35
N GLY A 335 15.88 14.93 -0.40
CA GLY A 335 14.94 16.03 -0.18
C GLY A 335 14.34 16.00 1.23
N GLU A 336 13.87 14.83 1.69
CA GLU A 336 13.29 14.67 3.02
C GLU A 336 14.30 14.98 4.14
N HIS A 337 15.54 14.49 4.04
CA HIS A 337 16.60 14.76 5.02
C HIS A 337 16.95 16.25 5.08
N LEU A 338 17.12 16.90 3.93
CA LEU A 338 17.41 18.34 3.86
C LEU A 338 16.25 19.18 4.38
N TYR A 339 15.00 18.80 4.08
CA TYR A 339 13.81 19.47 4.59
C TYR A 339 13.71 19.39 6.12
N LYS A 340 14.00 18.22 6.71
CA LYS A 340 14.00 18.03 8.17
C LYS A 340 15.05 18.88 8.90
N ILE A 341 16.24 19.05 8.30
CA ILE A 341 17.31 19.87 8.89
C ILE A 341 16.97 21.36 8.82
N ASN A 342 16.30 21.79 7.74
CA ASN A 342 15.84 23.16 7.54
C ASN A 342 16.98 24.21 7.62
N ASP A 343 18.10 23.93 6.95
CA ASP A 343 19.25 24.84 6.85
C ASP A 343 19.42 25.39 5.42
N VAL A 344 19.26 26.70 5.27
CA VAL A 344 19.35 27.41 3.98
C VAL A 344 20.76 27.34 3.38
N THR A 345 21.80 27.40 4.21
CA THR A 345 23.20 27.32 3.76
C THR A 345 23.47 25.95 3.17
N LEU A 346 22.99 24.90 3.83
CA LEU A 346 23.10 23.53 3.35
C LEU A 346 22.33 23.34 2.04
N ASN A 347 21.09 23.81 1.96
CA ASN A 347 20.27 23.73 0.75
C ASN A 347 20.95 24.41 -0.45
N THR A 348 21.68 25.51 -0.21
CA THR A 348 22.42 26.23 -1.26
C THR A 348 23.53 25.37 -1.88
N ILE A 349 24.13 24.44 -1.12
CA ILE A 349 25.16 23.52 -1.63
C ILE A 349 24.55 22.52 -2.62
N PHE A 350 23.34 22.01 -2.34
CA PHE A 350 22.67 21.00 -3.17
C PHE A 350 21.86 21.58 -4.33
N ARG A 351 21.44 22.85 -4.24
CA ARG A 351 20.72 23.58 -5.29
C ARG A 351 21.22 23.34 -6.73
N PRO A 352 22.52 23.48 -7.06
CA PRO A 352 22.97 23.28 -8.44
C PRO A 352 22.77 21.85 -8.96
N TYR A 353 22.85 20.84 -8.09
CA TYR A 353 22.61 19.44 -8.45
C TYR A 353 21.13 19.20 -8.75
N ILE A 354 20.24 19.75 -7.92
CA ILE A 354 18.80 19.66 -8.15
C ILE A 354 18.40 20.41 -9.42
N GLN A 355 18.93 21.59 -9.69
CA GLN A 355 18.66 22.30 -10.95
C GLN A 355 19.07 21.49 -12.18
N ARG A 356 20.23 20.82 -12.14
CA ARG A 356 20.68 19.93 -13.22
C ARG A 356 19.80 18.70 -13.36
N LEU A 357 19.39 18.10 -12.25
CA LEU A 357 18.43 17.00 -12.26
C LEU A 357 17.12 17.43 -12.92
N LEU A 358 16.52 18.55 -12.47
CA LEU A 358 15.28 19.09 -13.04
C LEU A 358 15.40 19.36 -14.54
N HIS A 359 16.56 19.84 -15.00
CA HIS A 359 16.82 20.02 -16.43
C HIS A 359 16.82 18.68 -17.19
N CYS A 360 17.49 17.64 -16.67
CA CYS A 360 17.46 16.30 -17.25
C CYS A 360 16.03 15.73 -17.27
N LEU A 361 15.28 15.87 -16.16
CA LEU A 361 13.90 15.39 -16.06
C LEU A 361 12.96 16.11 -17.03
N ALA A 362 13.11 17.42 -17.19
CA ALA A 362 12.34 18.19 -18.19
C ALA A 362 12.61 17.70 -19.62
N ARG A 363 13.85 17.28 -19.92
CA ARG A 363 14.18 16.66 -21.21
C ARG A 363 13.58 15.26 -21.35
N HIS A 364 13.64 14.45 -20.30
CA HIS A 364 13.02 13.11 -20.27
C HIS A 364 11.50 13.14 -20.40
N CYS A 365 10.84 14.23 -19.98
CA CYS A 365 9.40 14.38 -20.19
C CYS A 365 9.03 14.80 -21.62
N GLN A 366 9.97 15.02 -22.54
CA GLN A 366 9.64 15.34 -23.93
C GLN A 366 9.00 14.15 -24.62
N LEU A 367 7.84 14.38 -25.23
CA LEU A 367 7.20 13.40 -26.12
C LEU A 367 8.00 13.27 -27.42
N ASP A 368 7.78 12.18 -28.13
CA ASP A 368 8.33 12.02 -29.47
C ASP A 368 7.80 13.14 -30.41
N PRO A 369 8.65 13.74 -31.28
CA PRO A 369 8.25 14.85 -32.13
C PRO A 369 7.10 14.55 -33.11
N ASP A 370 6.86 13.27 -33.41
CA ASP A 370 5.78 12.74 -34.25
C ASP A 370 4.57 12.24 -33.46
N HIS A 371 4.56 12.39 -32.13
CA HIS A 371 3.42 12.01 -31.29
C HIS A 371 2.14 12.76 -31.68
N GLU A 372 1.06 12.02 -31.84
CA GLU A 372 -0.25 12.57 -32.16
C GLU A 372 -1.16 12.59 -30.94
N GLY A 373 -1.89 13.69 -30.74
CA GLY A 373 -2.93 13.77 -29.72
C GLY A 373 -2.46 14.30 -28.36
N ILE A 374 -3.04 13.76 -27.29
CA ILE A 374 -2.72 14.15 -25.90
C ILE A 374 -1.65 13.22 -25.31
N PRO A 375 -0.90 13.64 -24.28
CA PRO A 375 -0.02 12.73 -23.54
C PRO A 375 -0.85 11.59 -22.92
N GLU A 376 -0.33 10.37 -22.96
CA GLU A 376 -0.94 9.23 -22.26
C GLU A 376 -0.47 9.23 -20.79
N ASP A 377 -1.40 8.91 -19.87
CA ASP A 377 -1.12 8.89 -18.42
C ASP A 377 -1.10 7.45 -17.85
N THR A 378 -1.28 6.42 -18.69
CA THR A 378 -1.47 5.02 -18.27
C THR A 378 -0.46 4.03 -18.86
N ASP A 379 0.36 4.47 -19.80
CA ASP A 379 1.49 3.70 -20.31
C ASP A 379 2.74 3.94 -19.43
N ASP A 380 3.80 3.18 -19.68
CA ASP A 380 5.02 3.24 -18.86
C ASP A 380 5.63 4.66 -18.84
N PHE A 381 5.55 5.38 -19.97
CA PHE A 381 6.05 6.75 -20.08
C PHE A 381 5.17 7.76 -19.34
N GLY A 382 3.84 7.64 -19.43
CA GLY A 382 2.89 8.41 -18.63
C GLY A 382 3.11 8.23 -17.13
N GLU A 383 3.26 6.98 -16.67
CA GLU A 383 3.57 6.68 -15.27
C GLU A 383 4.94 7.26 -14.85
N PHE A 384 5.95 7.21 -15.73
CA PHE A 384 7.22 7.88 -15.51
C PHE A 384 7.06 9.41 -15.36
N ARG A 385 6.32 10.07 -16.25
CA ARG A 385 6.04 11.51 -16.17
C ARG A 385 5.35 11.88 -14.86
N MET A 386 4.37 11.09 -14.42
CA MET A 386 3.70 11.31 -13.13
C MET A 386 4.66 11.18 -11.94
N ARG A 387 5.55 10.17 -11.96
CA ARG A 387 6.62 10.02 -10.96
C ARG A 387 7.60 11.20 -10.98
N VAL A 388 7.93 11.75 -12.14
CA VAL A 388 8.72 13.00 -12.26
C VAL A 388 7.98 14.17 -11.62
N SER A 389 6.70 14.36 -11.93
CA SER A 389 5.89 15.44 -11.36
C SER A 389 5.91 15.41 -9.83
N ASP A 390 5.79 14.23 -9.23
CA ASP A 390 5.80 14.08 -7.77
C ASP A 390 7.20 14.31 -7.17
N LEU A 391 8.26 13.81 -7.83
CA LEU A 391 9.63 14.05 -7.38
C LEU A 391 9.97 15.54 -7.41
N VAL A 392 9.60 16.22 -8.49
CA VAL A 392 9.81 17.66 -8.67
C VAL A 392 9.12 18.43 -7.53
N LYS A 393 7.88 18.10 -7.16
CA LYS A 393 7.15 18.74 -6.05
C LYS A 393 7.89 18.61 -4.72
N ASP A 394 8.50 17.46 -4.47
CA ASP A 394 9.17 17.19 -3.19
C ASP A 394 10.56 17.83 -3.08
N VAL A 395 11.25 18.08 -4.19
CA VAL A 395 12.60 18.67 -4.18
C VAL A 395 12.66 20.15 -4.59
N ILE A 396 11.56 20.72 -5.09
CA ILE A 396 11.54 22.11 -5.61
C ILE A 396 11.95 23.16 -4.58
N PHE A 397 11.73 22.91 -3.29
CA PHE A 397 12.08 23.84 -2.21
C PHE A 397 13.60 24.12 -2.12
N LEU A 398 14.45 23.20 -2.62
CA LEU A 398 15.91 23.37 -2.65
C LEU A 398 16.35 24.43 -3.68
N VAL A 399 15.59 24.57 -4.77
CA VAL A 399 15.80 25.57 -5.82
C VAL A 399 15.01 26.84 -5.53
N GLY A 400 13.77 26.70 -5.07
CA GLY A 400 12.81 27.78 -4.94
C GLY A 400 11.82 27.78 -6.10
N SER A 401 10.54 27.57 -5.80
CA SER A 401 9.49 27.38 -6.80
C SER A 401 9.36 28.55 -7.78
N MET A 402 9.42 29.79 -7.29
CA MET A 402 9.28 30.98 -8.14
C MET A 402 10.46 31.18 -9.08
N GLU A 403 11.68 30.92 -8.61
CA GLU A 403 12.91 31.03 -9.42
C GLU A 403 12.88 30.00 -10.54
N CYS A 404 12.60 28.74 -10.21
CA CYS A 404 12.47 27.65 -11.18
C CYS A 404 11.34 27.91 -12.19
N PHE A 405 10.15 28.32 -11.71
CA PHE A 405 9.01 28.63 -12.59
C PHE A 405 9.32 29.76 -13.57
N SER A 406 9.99 30.82 -13.10
CA SER A 406 10.41 31.95 -13.95
C SER A 406 11.47 31.53 -14.96
N GLN A 407 12.42 30.68 -14.55
CA GLN A 407 13.46 30.15 -15.43
C GLN A 407 12.84 29.28 -16.54
N LEU A 408 11.97 28.34 -16.19
CA LEU A 408 11.25 27.50 -17.15
C LEU A 408 10.46 28.36 -18.15
N TYR A 409 9.68 29.32 -17.67
CA TYR A 409 8.94 30.23 -18.55
C TYR A 409 9.85 31.05 -19.48
N SER A 410 11.04 31.48 -19.00
CA SER A 410 11.98 32.22 -19.84
C SER A 410 12.48 31.39 -21.03
N THR A 411 12.70 30.09 -20.84
CA THR A 411 13.14 29.20 -21.94
C THR A 411 12.11 29.05 -23.05
N LEU A 412 10.82 29.30 -22.76
CA LEU A 412 9.76 29.28 -23.77
C LEU A 412 9.76 30.53 -24.66
N LYS A 413 10.33 31.65 -24.19
CA LYS A 413 10.42 32.90 -24.94
C LYS A 413 11.61 32.92 -25.90
N ASP A 414 12.68 32.21 -25.53
CA ASP A 414 13.94 32.22 -26.27
C ASP A 414 13.95 31.12 -27.35
N GLY A 415 14.29 31.47 -28.59
CA GLY A 415 14.64 30.49 -29.63
C GLY A 415 13.49 29.78 -30.34
N SER A 416 12.22 30.09 -30.05
CA SER A 416 11.04 29.45 -30.66
C SER A 416 11.08 27.91 -30.56
N PRO A 417 10.99 27.36 -29.34
CA PRO A 417 11.18 25.93 -29.10
C PRO A 417 10.16 25.08 -29.86
N PRO A 418 10.52 23.82 -30.22
CA PRO A 418 9.58 22.84 -30.73
C PRO A 418 8.41 22.57 -29.78
N TRP A 419 7.36 21.94 -30.29
CA TRP A 419 6.12 21.76 -29.54
C TRP A 419 6.31 20.78 -28.37
N GLU A 420 7.11 19.73 -28.54
CA GLU A 420 7.43 18.70 -27.56
C GLU A 420 8.27 19.26 -26.41
N VAL A 421 9.18 20.19 -26.71
CA VAL A 421 9.95 20.94 -25.71
C VAL A 421 9.04 21.88 -24.94
N THR A 422 8.15 22.59 -25.64
CA THR A 422 7.17 23.50 -25.03
C THR A 422 6.24 22.74 -24.09
N GLU A 423 5.75 21.58 -24.52
CA GLU A 423 4.87 20.70 -23.76
C GLU A 423 5.54 20.23 -22.46
N ALA A 424 6.76 19.68 -22.54
CA ALA A 424 7.45 19.16 -21.38
C ALA A 424 7.78 20.26 -20.35
N VAL A 425 8.15 21.46 -20.81
CA VAL A 425 8.37 22.61 -19.91
C VAL A 425 7.06 23.03 -19.23
N LEU A 426 5.94 23.08 -19.96
CA LEU A 426 4.62 23.36 -19.37
C LEU A 426 4.21 22.28 -18.36
N PHE A 427 4.56 21.02 -18.61
CA PHE A 427 4.31 19.91 -17.69
C PHE A 427 5.03 20.11 -16.35
N ILE A 428 6.33 20.42 -16.39
CA ILE A 428 7.09 20.72 -15.16
C ILE A 428 6.58 21.99 -14.48
N MET A 429 6.21 23.03 -15.24
CA MET A 429 5.58 24.23 -14.70
C MET A 429 4.27 23.92 -13.98
N ALA A 430 3.42 23.04 -14.54
CA ALA A 430 2.17 22.62 -13.92
C ALA A 430 2.42 21.90 -12.58
N ALA A 431 3.44 21.03 -12.52
CA ALA A 431 3.79 20.31 -11.30
C ALA A 431 4.15 21.24 -10.13
N ILE A 432 4.82 22.37 -10.40
CA ILE A 432 5.28 23.31 -9.36
C ILE A 432 4.35 24.50 -9.15
N ALA A 433 3.40 24.77 -10.06
CA ALA A 433 2.57 25.98 -10.05
C ALA A 433 1.86 26.23 -8.72
N LYS A 434 1.35 25.18 -8.08
CA LYS A 434 0.64 25.26 -6.79
C LYS A 434 1.55 25.59 -5.59
N SER A 435 2.86 25.37 -5.72
CA SER A 435 3.84 25.68 -4.67
C SER A 435 4.40 27.10 -4.76
N VAL A 436 4.11 27.82 -5.84
CA VAL A 436 4.56 29.20 -6.03
C VAL A 436 3.65 30.13 -5.23
N ASP A 437 4.25 31.04 -4.45
CA ASP A 437 3.49 32.05 -3.72
C ASP A 437 2.66 32.91 -4.71
N PRO A 438 1.33 32.95 -4.58
CA PRO A 438 0.49 33.76 -5.46
C PRO A 438 0.56 35.27 -5.18
N GLU A 439 1.29 35.73 -4.15
CA GLU A 439 1.40 37.16 -3.82
C GLU A 439 2.17 37.99 -4.85
N ASN A 440 1.44 38.87 -5.55
CA ASN A 440 1.95 39.96 -6.37
C ASN A 440 3.07 39.58 -7.34
N ASN A 441 3.04 38.35 -7.88
CA ASN A 441 4.03 37.87 -8.82
C ASN A 441 3.62 38.19 -10.27
N PRO A 442 4.24 39.21 -10.92
CA PRO A 442 3.85 39.63 -12.28
C PRO A 442 4.07 38.51 -13.31
N THR A 443 5.08 37.66 -13.10
CA THR A 443 5.37 36.51 -13.95
C THR A 443 4.20 35.52 -14.00
N LEU A 444 3.55 35.23 -12.87
CA LEU A 444 2.41 34.30 -12.82
C LEU A 444 1.22 34.87 -13.61
N CYS A 445 0.93 36.16 -13.45
CA CYS A 445 -0.11 36.83 -14.22
C CYS A 445 0.21 36.84 -15.71
N GLU A 446 1.47 37.07 -16.07
CA GLU A 446 1.93 37.08 -17.46
C GLU A 446 1.78 35.69 -18.10
N VAL A 447 2.21 34.62 -17.42
CA VAL A 447 2.06 33.24 -17.88
C VAL A 447 0.59 32.92 -18.13
N LEU A 448 -0.28 33.22 -17.16
CA LEU A 448 -1.72 32.98 -17.31
C LEU A 448 -2.29 33.75 -18.51
N GLN A 449 -1.87 35.00 -18.71
CA GLN A 449 -2.27 35.82 -19.84
C GLN A 449 -1.81 35.23 -21.18
N GLN A 450 -0.58 34.72 -21.28
CA GLN A 450 -0.09 34.13 -22.52
C GLN A 450 -0.78 32.79 -22.81
N VAL A 451 -1.02 31.96 -21.79
CA VAL A 451 -1.67 30.66 -21.97
C VAL A 451 -3.08 30.81 -22.54
N VAL A 452 -3.88 31.75 -22.03
CA VAL A 452 -5.25 31.96 -22.56
C VAL A 452 -5.28 32.55 -23.98
N LEU A 453 -4.14 33.07 -24.47
CA LEU A 453 -3.96 33.60 -25.82
C LEU A 453 -3.42 32.56 -26.81
N LEU A 454 -3.13 31.32 -26.36
CA LEU A 454 -2.65 30.26 -27.25
C LEU A 454 -3.67 29.99 -28.37
N PRO A 455 -3.23 30.00 -29.64
CA PRO A 455 -4.13 29.76 -30.76
C PRO A 455 -4.45 28.26 -30.92
N GLU A 456 -5.57 27.97 -31.57
CA GLU A 456 -6.09 26.59 -31.68
C GLU A 456 -5.26 25.68 -32.60
N ASN A 457 -4.36 26.26 -33.40
CA ASN A 457 -3.43 25.52 -34.27
C ASN A 457 -2.16 25.03 -33.56
N VAL A 458 -1.98 25.34 -32.27
CA VAL A 458 -0.92 24.77 -31.44
C VAL A 458 -1.17 23.27 -31.25
N HIS A 459 -0.08 22.50 -31.12
CA HIS A 459 -0.14 21.05 -30.95
C HIS A 459 -1.10 20.63 -29.81
N MET A 460 -1.81 19.51 -30.01
CA MET A 460 -2.86 19.07 -29.09
C MET A 460 -2.32 18.79 -27.67
N ALA A 461 -1.13 18.22 -27.56
CA ALA A 461 -0.49 17.96 -26.28
C ALA A 461 -0.15 19.25 -25.51
N VAL A 462 0.36 20.29 -26.20
CA VAL A 462 0.63 21.60 -25.59
C VAL A 462 -0.68 22.24 -25.07
N ARG A 463 -1.77 22.14 -25.85
CA ARG A 463 -3.09 22.62 -25.42
C ARG A 463 -3.64 21.83 -24.24
N TYR A 464 -3.44 20.51 -24.19
CA TYR A 464 -3.79 19.68 -23.05
C TYR A 464 -3.03 20.09 -21.77
N THR A 465 -1.71 20.13 -21.83
CA THR A 465 -0.85 20.42 -20.66
C THR A 465 -1.02 21.86 -20.17
N SER A 466 -1.25 22.81 -21.08
CA SER A 466 -1.59 24.19 -20.70
C SER A 466 -2.95 24.32 -19.99
N ILE A 467 -3.95 23.49 -20.33
CA ILE A 467 -5.22 23.43 -19.58
C ILE A 467 -4.98 22.94 -18.15
N GLU A 468 -4.12 21.94 -17.97
CA GLU A 468 -3.76 21.46 -16.63
C GLU A 468 -3.01 22.52 -15.82
N LEU A 469 -2.03 23.20 -16.42
CA LEU A 469 -1.33 24.34 -15.80
C LEU A 469 -2.32 25.42 -15.32
N VAL A 470 -3.30 25.79 -16.15
CA VAL A 470 -4.36 26.75 -15.76
C VAL A 470 -5.14 26.25 -14.54
N GLY A 471 -5.45 24.95 -14.48
CA GLY A 471 -6.10 24.33 -13.33
C GLY A 471 -5.28 24.45 -12.05
N GLU A 472 -3.95 24.27 -12.12
CA GLU A 472 -3.05 24.40 -10.97
C GLU A 472 -2.82 25.86 -10.54
N MET A 473 -2.99 26.83 -11.46
CA MET A 473 -2.88 28.27 -11.18
C MET A 473 -4.16 28.89 -10.59
N SER A 474 -5.05 28.07 -10.00
CA SER A 474 -6.34 28.54 -9.46
C SER A 474 -6.23 29.62 -8.36
N GLU A 475 -5.20 29.56 -7.52
CA GLU A 475 -4.99 30.56 -6.46
C GLU A 475 -4.58 31.93 -7.02
N VAL A 476 -3.88 31.97 -8.16
CA VAL A 476 -3.50 33.21 -8.84
C VAL A 476 -4.75 33.92 -9.35
N MET A 477 -5.73 33.17 -9.85
CA MET A 477 -7.02 33.68 -10.32
C MET A 477 -7.90 34.19 -9.19
N ASP A 478 -7.91 33.52 -8.04
CA ASP A 478 -8.63 33.97 -6.85
C ASP A 478 -8.15 35.35 -6.39
N ARG A 479 -6.83 35.58 -6.38
CA ARG A 479 -6.25 36.89 -6.06
C ARG A 479 -6.40 37.93 -7.18
N ASN A 480 -6.67 37.50 -8.42
CA ASN A 480 -6.83 38.36 -9.59
C ASN A 480 -8.11 38.02 -10.39
N PRO A 481 -9.32 38.27 -9.85
CA PRO A 481 -10.58 37.82 -10.45
C PRO A 481 -10.84 38.30 -11.89
N ARG A 482 -10.12 39.34 -12.35
CA ARG A 482 -10.14 39.82 -13.74
C ARG A 482 -9.81 38.75 -14.78
N PHE A 483 -9.10 37.68 -14.39
CA PHE A 483 -8.73 36.59 -15.29
C PHE A 483 -9.81 35.50 -15.40
N LEU A 484 -10.85 35.51 -14.56
CA LEU A 484 -11.88 34.46 -14.56
C LEU A 484 -12.58 34.36 -15.92
N ASP A 485 -13.05 35.48 -16.49
CA ASP A 485 -13.73 35.48 -17.78
C ASP A 485 -12.84 34.95 -18.94
N PRO A 486 -11.61 35.47 -19.16
CA PRO A 486 -10.69 34.92 -20.15
C PRO A 486 -10.39 33.44 -19.97
N VAL A 487 -10.15 33.01 -18.73
CA VAL A 487 -9.79 31.61 -18.43
C VAL A 487 -10.98 30.69 -18.65
N LEU A 488 -12.17 31.05 -18.16
CA LEU A 488 -13.37 30.26 -18.40
C LEU A 488 -13.68 30.19 -19.90
N SER A 489 -13.49 31.28 -20.66
CA SER A 489 -13.64 31.25 -22.11
C SER A 489 -12.66 30.27 -22.77
N TYR A 490 -11.39 30.28 -22.36
CA TYR A 490 -10.36 29.35 -22.82
C TYR A 490 -10.74 27.89 -22.52
N LEU A 491 -11.10 27.59 -21.26
CA LEU A 491 -11.48 26.24 -20.83
C LEU A 491 -12.77 25.75 -21.51
N MET A 492 -13.70 26.65 -21.81
CA MET A 492 -14.92 26.31 -22.56
C MET A 492 -14.64 25.88 -23.99
N LYS A 493 -13.56 26.35 -24.62
CA LYS A 493 -13.11 25.83 -25.92
C LYS A 493 -12.60 24.39 -25.76
N GLY A 494 -11.74 24.15 -24.78
CA GLY A 494 -11.24 22.81 -24.46
C GLY A 494 -12.35 21.82 -24.12
N LEU A 495 -13.37 22.25 -23.36
CA LEU A 495 -14.51 21.42 -22.99
C LEU A 495 -15.32 20.91 -24.19
N ARG A 496 -15.36 21.68 -25.28
CA ARG A 496 -16.07 21.32 -26.52
C ARG A 496 -15.25 20.39 -27.43
N GLU A 497 -13.95 20.25 -27.17
CA GLU A 497 -13.06 19.42 -27.96
C GLU A 497 -12.89 18.05 -27.30
N LYS A 498 -13.17 16.99 -28.05
CA LYS A 498 -13.28 15.61 -27.54
C LYS A 498 -12.06 15.20 -26.71
N SER A 499 -10.85 15.44 -27.21
CA SER A 499 -9.61 15.00 -26.55
C SER A 499 -9.22 15.86 -25.34
N LEU A 500 -9.75 17.09 -25.23
CA LEU A 500 -9.41 18.03 -24.17
C LEU A 500 -10.50 18.14 -23.09
N ALA A 501 -11.68 17.56 -23.34
CA ALA A 501 -12.86 17.77 -22.51
C ALA A 501 -12.65 17.39 -21.04
N SER A 502 -12.00 16.25 -20.77
CA SER A 502 -11.74 15.78 -19.40
C SER A 502 -10.77 16.69 -18.64
N ALA A 503 -9.66 17.11 -19.27
CA ALA A 503 -8.71 18.05 -18.67
C ALA A 503 -9.35 19.41 -18.41
N ALA A 504 -10.14 19.92 -19.36
CA ALA A 504 -10.87 21.16 -19.21
C ALA A 504 -11.88 21.10 -18.05
N ALA A 505 -12.64 20.01 -17.94
CA ALA A 505 -13.58 19.80 -16.83
C ALA A 505 -12.87 19.73 -15.46
N LYS A 506 -11.69 19.08 -15.38
CA LYS A 506 -10.85 19.04 -14.18
C LYS A 506 -10.35 20.45 -13.80
N ALA A 507 -9.86 21.22 -14.77
CA ALA A 507 -9.44 22.61 -14.55
C ALA A 507 -10.61 23.50 -14.10
N ILE A 508 -11.78 23.41 -14.75
CA ILE A 508 -12.99 24.14 -14.34
C ILE A 508 -13.38 23.77 -12.90
N HIS A 509 -13.32 22.49 -12.54
CA HIS A 509 -13.58 22.04 -11.17
C HIS A 509 -12.62 22.67 -10.15
N ASN A 510 -11.31 22.71 -10.45
CA ASN A 510 -10.32 23.35 -9.57
C ASN A 510 -10.65 24.84 -9.35
N ILE A 511 -10.95 25.56 -10.44
CA ILE A 511 -11.35 26.97 -10.39
C ILE A 511 -12.64 27.15 -9.57
N CYS A 512 -13.65 26.31 -9.80
CA CYS A 512 -14.89 26.36 -9.02
C CYS A 512 -14.65 26.11 -7.53
N SER A 513 -13.69 25.25 -7.18
CA SER A 513 -13.39 24.91 -5.79
C SER A 513 -12.68 26.06 -5.06
N VAL A 514 -11.73 26.73 -5.73
CA VAL A 514 -10.92 27.81 -5.16
C VAL A 514 -11.68 29.14 -5.24
N CYS A 515 -12.09 29.57 -6.43
CA CYS A 515 -12.68 30.90 -6.69
C CYS A 515 -14.18 30.99 -6.42
N ARG A 516 -14.77 30.06 -5.64
CA ARG A 516 -16.23 29.94 -5.43
C ARG A 516 -16.92 31.23 -4.98
N ASP A 517 -16.22 32.09 -4.25
CA ASP A 517 -16.76 33.35 -3.72
C ASP A 517 -16.93 34.42 -4.81
N HIS A 518 -16.22 34.29 -5.95
CA HIS A 518 -16.30 35.18 -7.11
C HIS A 518 -17.11 34.59 -8.27
N MET A 519 -17.49 33.31 -8.19
CA MET A 519 -18.11 32.56 -9.28
C MET A 519 -19.63 32.68 -9.38
N ALA A 520 -20.29 33.40 -8.47
CA ALA A 520 -21.76 33.54 -8.45
C ALA A 520 -22.34 34.06 -9.78
N GLN A 521 -21.65 34.99 -10.45
CA GLN A 521 -22.07 35.53 -11.74
C GLN A 521 -21.96 34.53 -12.91
N HIS A 522 -21.08 33.53 -12.79
CA HIS A 522 -20.85 32.51 -13.82
C HIS A 522 -21.68 31.23 -13.58
N PHE A 523 -22.43 31.18 -12.48
CA PHE A 523 -23.17 29.97 -12.07
C PHE A 523 -24.18 29.50 -13.13
N HIS A 524 -24.89 30.40 -13.80
CA HIS A 524 -25.82 30.00 -14.86
C HIS A 524 -25.13 29.28 -16.02
N GLY A 525 -23.92 29.70 -16.39
CA GLY A 525 -23.12 28.99 -17.39
C GLY A 525 -22.73 27.59 -16.93
N LEU A 526 -22.33 27.43 -15.66
CA LEU A 526 -22.04 26.11 -15.07
C LEU A 526 -23.28 25.21 -15.03
N LEU A 527 -24.46 25.77 -14.76
CA LEU A 527 -25.72 25.04 -14.76
C LEU A 527 -26.09 24.55 -16.17
N ASP A 528 -25.88 25.37 -17.20
CA ASP A 528 -26.14 24.97 -18.59
C ASP A 528 -25.20 23.85 -19.06
N ILE A 529 -23.94 23.88 -18.62
CA ILE A 529 -22.99 22.78 -18.84
C ILE A 529 -23.48 21.52 -18.12
N ALA A 530 -23.92 21.63 -16.87
CA ALA A 530 -24.45 20.50 -16.11
C ALA A 530 -25.73 19.90 -16.73
N ARG A 531 -26.59 20.73 -17.34
CA ARG A 531 -27.78 20.27 -18.08
C ARG A 531 -27.44 19.49 -19.34
N SER A 532 -26.35 19.84 -20.00
CA SER A 532 -25.88 19.25 -21.25
C SER A 532 -24.70 18.28 -21.05
N LEU A 533 -24.48 17.81 -19.81
CA LEU A 533 -23.29 17.06 -19.42
C LEU A 533 -23.03 15.81 -20.27
N ASP A 534 -24.09 15.08 -20.64
CA ASP A 534 -24.01 13.87 -21.48
C ASP A 534 -23.74 14.16 -22.96
N SER A 535 -23.79 15.42 -23.39
CA SER A 535 -23.44 15.82 -24.77
C SER A 535 -21.93 16.02 -24.95
N PHE A 536 -21.18 16.20 -23.86
CA PHE A 536 -19.72 16.32 -23.90
C PHE A 536 -19.07 14.94 -23.83
N ALA A 537 -17.92 14.80 -24.49
CA ALA A 537 -17.13 13.57 -24.45
C ALA A 537 -16.29 13.48 -23.17
N LEU A 538 -16.95 13.46 -22.02
CA LEU A 538 -16.32 13.44 -20.70
C LEU A 538 -16.12 12.02 -20.19
N SER A 539 -15.01 11.80 -19.45
CA SER A 539 -14.91 10.63 -18.57
C SER A 539 -15.93 10.75 -17.42
N SER A 540 -16.27 9.62 -16.81
CA SER A 540 -17.18 9.58 -15.65
C SER A 540 -16.66 10.47 -14.51
N GLU A 541 -15.35 10.43 -14.26
CA GLU A 541 -14.68 11.23 -13.23
C GLU A 541 -14.72 12.73 -13.53
N ALA A 542 -14.46 13.12 -14.79
CA ALA A 542 -14.52 14.51 -15.21
C ALA A 542 -15.94 15.08 -15.08
N ALA A 543 -16.96 14.30 -15.45
CA ALA A 543 -18.36 14.67 -15.27
C ALA A 543 -18.74 14.85 -13.79
N ILE A 544 -18.30 13.93 -12.92
CA ILE A 544 -18.49 14.03 -11.46
C ILE A 544 -17.76 15.25 -10.89
N GLY A 545 -16.52 15.50 -11.32
CA GLY A 545 -15.72 16.65 -10.90
C GLY A 545 -16.38 17.98 -11.28
N LEU A 546 -16.94 18.07 -12.49
CA LEU A 546 -17.63 19.26 -12.96
C LEU A 546 -18.89 19.55 -12.14
N LEU A 547 -19.71 18.52 -11.85
CA LEU A 547 -20.87 18.64 -10.95
C LEU A 547 -20.45 19.01 -9.52
N LYS A 548 -19.33 18.47 -9.02
CA LYS A 548 -18.76 18.88 -7.73
C LYS A 548 -18.43 20.36 -7.73
N GLY A 549 -17.77 20.87 -8.78
CA GLY A 549 -17.45 22.29 -8.94
C GLY A 549 -18.72 23.14 -8.91
N THR A 550 -19.73 22.79 -9.70
CA THR A 550 -21.03 23.48 -9.74
C THR A 550 -21.72 23.46 -8.37
N ALA A 551 -21.72 22.34 -7.65
CA ALA A 551 -22.32 22.21 -6.33
C ALA A 551 -21.61 23.08 -5.26
N LEU A 552 -20.28 23.22 -5.34
CA LEU A 552 -19.51 24.07 -4.42
C LEU A 552 -19.83 25.56 -4.61
N VAL A 553 -20.01 26.01 -5.87
CA VAL A 553 -20.44 27.38 -6.17
C VAL A 553 -21.90 27.58 -5.77
N LEU A 554 -22.78 26.60 -6.04
CA LEU A 554 -24.18 26.61 -5.63
C LEU A 554 -24.33 26.85 -4.12
N ALA A 555 -23.51 26.20 -3.30
CA ALA A 555 -23.55 26.34 -1.84
C ALA A 555 -23.21 27.76 -1.33
N ARG A 556 -22.70 28.65 -2.19
CA ARG A 556 -22.41 30.07 -1.88
C ARG A 556 -23.50 31.04 -2.32
N LEU A 557 -24.51 30.57 -3.06
CA LEU A 557 -25.63 31.42 -3.48
C LEU A 557 -26.59 31.74 -2.32
N PRO A 558 -27.46 32.76 -2.46
CA PRO A 558 -28.55 32.98 -1.50
C PRO A 558 -29.47 31.76 -1.37
N LEU A 559 -29.93 31.47 -0.15
CA LEU A 559 -30.69 30.25 0.17
C LEU A 559 -31.91 30.04 -0.72
N GLU A 560 -32.62 31.10 -1.12
CA GLU A 560 -33.78 30.97 -2.01
C GLU A 560 -33.39 30.41 -3.39
N LYS A 561 -32.25 30.86 -3.92
CA LYS A 561 -31.73 30.40 -5.22
C LYS A 561 -31.14 28.99 -5.15
N ILE A 562 -30.62 28.58 -3.99
CA ILE A 562 -30.04 27.24 -3.83
C ILE A 562 -31.09 26.16 -4.10
N ALA A 563 -32.27 26.26 -3.49
CA ALA A 563 -33.31 25.25 -3.64
C ALA A 563 -33.79 25.14 -5.10
N GLU A 564 -33.98 26.27 -5.77
CA GLU A 564 -34.37 26.34 -7.18
C GLU A 564 -33.31 25.68 -8.09
N CYS A 565 -32.06 26.14 -7.98
CA CYS A 565 -30.98 25.66 -8.83
C CYS A 565 -30.61 24.20 -8.55
N LEU A 566 -30.75 23.75 -7.30
CA LEU A 566 -30.52 22.35 -6.92
C LEU A 566 -31.58 21.42 -7.54
N SER A 567 -32.86 21.84 -7.52
CA SER A 567 -33.94 21.08 -8.16
C SER A 567 -33.66 20.92 -9.65
N ASP A 568 -33.28 22.00 -10.33
CA ASP A 568 -32.86 21.99 -11.74
C ASP A 568 -31.68 21.07 -12.01
N LEU A 569 -30.64 21.17 -11.16
CA LEU A 569 -29.41 20.39 -11.32
C LEU A 569 -29.70 18.89 -11.23
N CYS A 570 -30.56 18.48 -10.28
CA CYS A 570 -30.98 17.10 -10.03
C CYS A 570 -32.02 16.57 -11.03
N ALA A 571 -32.84 17.45 -11.61
CA ALA A 571 -33.94 17.05 -12.50
C ALA A 571 -33.44 16.27 -13.71
N VAL A 572 -32.28 16.63 -14.25
CA VAL A 572 -31.69 15.99 -15.44
C VAL A 572 -31.33 14.52 -15.15
N GLN A 573 -30.78 14.22 -13.98
CA GLN A 573 -30.42 12.85 -13.60
C GLN A 573 -31.67 12.06 -13.20
N VAL A 574 -32.64 12.69 -12.52
CA VAL A 574 -33.93 12.07 -12.18
C VAL A 574 -34.70 11.67 -13.44
N LEU A 575 -34.75 12.52 -14.46
CA LEU A 575 -35.42 12.22 -15.74
C LEU A 575 -34.75 11.04 -16.45
N ALA A 576 -33.42 10.98 -16.45
CA ALA A 576 -32.68 9.85 -17.01
C ALA A 576 -32.98 8.54 -16.27
N LEU A 577 -32.97 8.56 -14.93
CA LEU A 577 -33.35 7.38 -14.12
C LEU A 577 -34.79 6.93 -14.38
N LYS A 578 -35.75 7.86 -14.46
CA LYS A 578 -37.15 7.54 -14.81
C LYS A 578 -37.27 6.90 -16.19
N LYS A 579 -36.49 7.38 -17.17
CA LYS A 579 -36.47 6.81 -18.52
C LYS A 579 -35.95 5.37 -18.51
N LEU A 580 -34.85 5.09 -17.79
CA LEU A 580 -34.32 3.73 -17.65
C LEU A 580 -35.33 2.78 -17.02
N LEU A 581 -36.06 3.22 -16.00
CA LEU A 581 -37.09 2.41 -15.34
C LEU A 581 -38.31 2.11 -16.23
N ALA A 582 -38.53 2.91 -17.27
CA ALA A 582 -39.65 2.72 -18.21
C ALA A 582 -39.28 1.86 -19.43
N GLU A 583 -38.00 1.62 -19.68
CA GLU A 583 -37.52 0.80 -20.80
C GLU A 583 -37.51 -0.68 -20.36
N ASP A 584 -38.48 -1.48 -20.86
CA ASP A 584 -38.48 -2.93 -20.65
C ASP A 584 -37.20 -3.55 -21.23
N SER A 585 -36.54 -4.41 -20.45
CA SER A 585 -35.26 -5.08 -20.72
C SER A 585 -35.33 -6.09 -21.89
N THR A 586 -35.72 -5.63 -23.07
CA THR A 586 -36.04 -6.43 -24.26
C THR A 586 -34.88 -6.58 -25.23
N ASN A 587 -33.80 -5.81 -25.08
CA ASN A 587 -32.71 -5.72 -26.08
C ASN A 587 -31.32 -6.14 -25.60
N GLY A 588 -31.18 -6.81 -24.45
CA GLY A 588 -29.88 -7.33 -23.98
C GLY A 588 -28.80 -6.30 -23.66
N LYS A 589 -29.06 -4.98 -23.81
CA LYS A 589 -28.26 -3.91 -23.22
C LYS A 589 -28.75 -3.70 -21.79
N SER A 590 -27.88 -3.95 -20.82
CA SER A 590 -28.17 -3.74 -19.40
C SER A 590 -28.46 -2.26 -19.14
N ALA A 591 -29.66 -1.93 -18.68
CA ALA A 591 -29.99 -0.60 -18.20
C ALA A 591 -29.25 -0.37 -16.87
N ASP A 592 -28.14 0.37 -16.88
CA ASP A 592 -27.30 0.62 -15.70
C ASP A 592 -27.49 2.06 -15.17
N PRO A 593 -28.12 2.25 -13.99
CA PRO A 593 -28.38 3.57 -13.41
C PRO A 593 -27.15 4.24 -12.74
N THR A 594 -26.01 3.54 -12.65
CA THR A 594 -24.85 3.93 -11.82
C THR A 594 -24.36 5.36 -12.06
N VAL A 595 -24.22 5.77 -13.33
CA VAL A 595 -23.71 7.10 -13.68
C VAL A 595 -24.58 8.21 -13.08
N TRP A 596 -25.91 8.09 -13.17
CA TRP A 596 -26.82 9.10 -12.66
C TRP A 596 -26.94 9.06 -11.12
N LEU A 597 -26.82 7.88 -10.51
CA LEU A 597 -26.74 7.73 -9.05
C LEU A 597 -25.49 8.42 -8.49
N ASP A 598 -24.33 8.22 -9.13
CA ASP A 598 -23.07 8.85 -8.71
C ASP A 598 -23.09 10.37 -8.89
N ARG A 599 -23.72 10.85 -9.96
CA ARG A 599 -23.93 12.29 -10.20
C ARG A 599 -24.84 12.91 -9.13
N LEU A 600 -25.95 12.28 -8.77
CA LEU A 600 -26.79 12.75 -7.66
C LEU A 600 -26.02 12.72 -6.34
N ALA A 601 -25.26 11.65 -6.08
CA ALA A 601 -24.46 11.49 -4.88
C ALA A 601 -23.44 12.64 -4.70
N VAL A 602 -22.73 13.03 -5.77
CA VAL A 602 -21.73 14.11 -5.68
C VAL A 602 -22.37 15.49 -5.47
N ILE A 603 -23.55 15.72 -6.05
CA ILE A 603 -24.33 16.95 -5.86
C ILE A 603 -24.68 17.12 -4.38
N PHE A 604 -25.31 16.11 -3.77
CA PHE A 604 -25.67 16.17 -2.35
C PHE A 604 -24.45 16.26 -1.43
N ARG A 605 -23.37 15.56 -1.76
CA ARG A 605 -22.14 15.57 -0.95
C ARG A 605 -21.53 16.97 -0.78
N HIS A 606 -21.64 17.82 -1.80
CA HIS A 606 -20.95 19.12 -1.84
C HIS A 606 -21.88 20.33 -1.78
N THR A 607 -23.20 20.12 -1.79
CA THR A 607 -24.17 21.19 -1.55
C THR A 607 -24.38 21.36 -0.05
N ASN A 608 -23.44 22.04 0.61
CA ASN A 608 -23.45 22.27 2.06
C ASN A 608 -23.57 23.78 2.35
N PRO A 609 -24.78 24.37 2.23
CA PRO A 609 -24.99 25.79 2.48
C PRO A 609 -24.91 26.11 3.99
N ILE A 610 -24.57 27.36 4.30
CA ILE A 610 -24.67 27.87 5.67
C ILE A 610 -26.13 28.20 5.93
N VAL A 611 -26.80 27.42 6.79
CA VAL A 611 -28.19 27.63 7.19
C VAL A 611 -28.21 28.20 8.61
N GLU A 612 -28.74 29.40 8.78
CA GLU A 612 -28.87 30.03 10.09
C GLU A 612 -30.01 29.41 10.92
N ASN A 613 -29.96 29.62 12.25
CA ASN A 613 -30.89 29.01 13.20
C ASN A 613 -32.36 29.29 12.86
N GLY A 614 -33.12 28.22 12.61
CA GLY A 614 -34.57 28.26 12.39
C GLY A 614 -35.03 28.30 10.92
N GLN A 615 -34.11 28.42 9.95
CA GLN A 615 -34.45 28.33 8.54
C GLN A 615 -34.52 26.87 8.05
N THR A 616 -35.42 26.59 7.10
CA THR A 616 -35.52 25.27 6.48
C THR A 616 -34.32 25.02 5.55
N HIS A 617 -33.72 23.84 5.64
CA HIS A 617 -32.60 23.48 4.79
C HIS A 617 -33.04 23.41 3.31
N PRO A 618 -32.37 24.11 2.38
CA PRO A 618 -32.85 24.23 0.99
C PRO A 618 -32.86 22.88 0.25
N CYS A 619 -32.01 21.92 0.65
CA CYS A 619 -31.97 20.59 0.05
C CYS A 619 -33.09 19.66 0.53
N GLN A 620 -33.79 19.99 1.63
CA GLN A 620 -34.80 19.11 2.22
C GLN A 620 -35.95 18.82 1.24
N LYS A 621 -36.50 19.86 0.62
CA LYS A 621 -37.58 19.74 -0.36
C LYS A 621 -37.16 18.90 -1.57
N VAL A 622 -35.96 19.16 -2.09
CA VAL A 622 -35.43 18.49 -3.28
C VAL A 622 -35.22 16.98 -3.02
N ILE A 623 -34.74 16.60 -1.84
CA ILE A 623 -34.57 15.18 -1.51
C ILE A 623 -35.92 14.45 -1.38
N GLN A 624 -36.96 15.12 -0.87
CA GLN A 624 -38.31 14.55 -0.86
C GLN A 624 -38.86 14.30 -2.27
N GLU A 625 -38.55 15.19 -3.22
CA GLU A 625 -38.94 15.04 -4.64
C GLU A 625 -38.17 13.90 -5.34
N ILE A 626 -36.92 13.65 -4.93
CA ILE A 626 -36.02 12.65 -5.54
C ILE A 626 -36.20 11.27 -4.92
N TRP A 627 -36.63 11.17 -3.67
CA TRP A 627 -36.80 9.90 -2.96
C TRP A 627 -37.59 8.83 -3.75
N PRO A 628 -38.75 9.13 -4.37
CA PRO A 628 -39.52 8.10 -5.08
C PRO A 628 -38.75 7.44 -6.23
N VAL A 629 -37.94 8.18 -6.98
CA VAL A 629 -37.16 7.59 -8.09
C VAL A 629 -36.01 6.74 -7.56
N LEU A 630 -35.34 7.17 -6.48
CA LEU A 630 -34.27 6.39 -5.85
C LEU A 630 -34.81 5.09 -5.25
N SER A 631 -35.95 5.16 -4.57
CA SER A 631 -36.62 3.99 -3.98
C SER A 631 -37.05 2.99 -5.06
N ASN A 632 -37.65 3.46 -6.15
CA ASN A 632 -38.02 2.60 -7.28
C ASN A 632 -36.79 1.97 -7.95
N THR A 633 -35.72 2.76 -8.15
CA THR A 633 -34.46 2.24 -8.71
C THR A 633 -33.88 1.14 -7.81
N LEU A 634 -33.79 1.37 -6.51
CA LEU A 634 -33.29 0.37 -5.56
C LEU A 634 -34.12 -0.93 -5.62
N ASN A 635 -35.45 -0.85 -5.65
CA ASN A 635 -36.31 -2.03 -5.73
C ASN A 635 -36.15 -2.80 -7.05
N THR A 636 -36.04 -2.10 -8.18
CA THR A 636 -35.86 -2.73 -9.50
C THR A 636 -34.55 -3.51 -9.56
N TYR A 637 -33.47 -2.97 -8.99
CA TYR A 637 -32.13 -3.54 -9.05
C TYR A 637 -31.69 -4.23 -7.75
N GLN A 638 -32.62 -4.58 -6.85
CA GLN A 638 -32.33 -5.06 -5.49
C GLN A 638 -31.44 -6.31 -5.41
N ALA A 639 -31.32 -7.10 -6.49
CA ALA A 639 -30.46 -8.28 -6.55
C ALA A 639 -28.99 -7.96 -6.94
N ASP A 640 -28.73 -6.81 -7.57
CA ASP A 640 -27.39 -6.40 -8.01
C ASP A 640 -26.69 -5.58 -6.92
N ASN A 641 -25.77 -6.21 -6.20
CA ASN A 641 -25.01 -5.59 -5.11
C ASN A 641 -24.32 -4.28 -5.54
N ARG A 642 -23.76 -4.21 -6.75
CA ARG A 642 -23.04 -3.03 -7.23
C ARG A 642 -23.98 -1.84 -7.39
N ILE A 643 -25.17 -2.05 -7.95
CA ILE A 643 -26.15 -0.96 -8.13
C ILE A 643 -26.72 -0.54 -6.77
N VAL A 644 -27.04 -1.49 -5.88
CA VAL A 644 -27.55 -1.21 -4.55
C VAL A 644 -26.54 -0.40 -3.73
N GLU A 645 -25.25 -0.72 -3.81
CA GLU A 645 -24.16 0.07 -3.19
C GLU A 645 -24.21 1.53 -3.64
N ARG A 646 -24.39 1.79 -4.94
CA ARG A 646 -24.47 3.17 -5.47
C ARG A 646 -25.75 3.88 -5.05
N CYS A 647 -26.88 3.18 -4.97
CA CYS A 647 -28.12 3.70 -4.40
C CYS A 647 -27.91 4.12 -2.92
N CYS A 648 -27.36 3.22 -2.10
CA CYS A 648 -27.06 3.48 -0.69
C CYS A 648 -26.05 4.62 -0.51
N ARG A 649 -25.04 4.72 -1.39
CA ARG A 649 -24.08 5.84 -1.41
C ARG A 649 -24.77 7.18 -1.71
N CYS A 650 -25.66 7.22 -2.68
CA CYS A 650 -26.44 8.42 -2.98
C CYS A 650 -27.33 8.83 -1.79
N LEU A 651 -28.07 7.87 -1.22
CA LEU A 651 -28.92 8.10 -0.05
C LEU A 651 -28.13 8.56 1.18
N ARG A 652 -26.94 7.99 1.40
CA ARG A 652 -26.02 8.42 2.46
C ARG A 652 -25.70 9.91 2.35
N PHE A 653 -25.31 10.39 1.17
CA PHE A 653 -25.00 11.81 1.01
C PHE A 653 -26.25 12.70 1.04
N ALA A 654 -27.40 12.21 0.57
CA ALA A 654 -28.67 12.93 0.71
C ALA A 654 -29.05 13.14 2.19
N VAL A 655 -28.97 12.09 3.02
CA VAL A 655 -29.23 12.18 4.46
C VAL A 655 -28.23 13.10 5.14
N ARG A 656 -26.93 12.95 4.87
CA ARG A 656 -25.87 13.81 5.45
C ARG A 656 -26.01 15.29 5.07
N CYS A 657 -26.46 15.58 3.84
CA CYS A 657 -26.66 16.94 3.36
C CYS A 657 -27.73 17.68 4.16
N VAL A 658 -28.81 17.01 4.57
CA VAL A 658 -29.92 17.64 5.32
C VAL A 658 -29.82 17.44 6.84
N GLY A 659 -29.12 16.38 7.26
CA GLY A 659 -29.10 15.92 8.64
C GLY A 659 -30.52 15.61 9.14
N LYS A 660 -30.82 16.08 10.36
CA LYS A 660 -32.09 15.87 11.08
C LYS A 660 -33.35 16.31 10.32
N GLY A 661 -33.23 17.28 9.41
CA GLY A 661 -34.36 17.75 8.59
C GLY A 661 -34.94 16.70 7.63
N SER A 662 -34.24 15.57 7.40
CA SER A 662 -34.69 14.50 6.51
C SER A 662 -35.54 13.43 7.20
N ALA A 663 -36.00 13.66 8.44
CA ALA A 663 -36.73 12.70 9.27
C ALA A 663 -37.96 12.06 8.59
N SER A 664 -38.63 12.79 7.67
CA SER A 664 -39.77 12.26 6.91
C SER A 664 -39.43 11.03 6.05
N LEU A 665 -38.15 10.82 5.74
CA LEU A 665 -37.65 9.69 4.93
C LEU A 665 -37.24 8.49 5.78
N LEU A 666 -37.10 8.66 7.11
CA LEU A 666 -36.58 7.61 7.98
C LEU A 666 -37.46 6.35 7.93
N GLN A 667 -38.77 6.48 8.17
CA GLN A 667 -39.69 5.35 8.16
C GLN A 667 -39.74 4.61 6.80
N PRO A 668 -39.99 5.27 5.64
CA PRO A 668 -40.05 4.57 4.36
C PRO A 668 -38.71 3.95 3.96
N LEU A 669 -37.59 4.62 4.26
CA LEU A 669 -36.26 4.10 3.95
C LEU A 669 -35.94 2.85 4.78
N VAL A 670 -36.10 2.91 6.11
CA VAL A 670 -35.82 1.77 7.00
C VAL A 670 -36.69 0.56 6.64
N THR A 671 -37.96 0.79 6.32
CA THR A 671 -38.89 -0.28 5.90
C THR A 671 -38.37 -0.98 4.65
N GLN A 672 -37.95 -0.21 3.64
CA GLN A 672 -37.39 -0.75 2.40
C GLN A 672 -36.06 -1.47 2.62
N MET A 673 -35.17 -0.90 3.44
CA MET A 673 -33.87 -1.50 3.76
C MET A 673 -34.05 -2.89 4.39
N VAL A 674 -34.91 -3.00 5.40
CA VAL A 674 -35.17 -4.27 6.09
C VAL A 674 -35.78 -5.29 5.14
N SER A 675 -36.77 -4.89 4.31
CA SER A 675 -37.42 -5.82 3.39
C SER A 675 -36.47 -6.38 2.33
N VAL A 676 -35.58 -5.53 1.79
CA VAL A 676 -34.61 -5.96 0.77
C VAL A 676 -33.52 -6.81 1.40
N TYR A 677 -32.98 -6.41 2.55
CA TYR A 677 -31.89 -7.11 3.23
C TYR A 677 -32.25 -8.54 3.65
N GLN A 678 -33.52 -8.79 3.96
CA GLN A 678 -34.03 -10.15 4.24
C GLN A 678 -33.90 -11.10 3.05
N LEU A 679 -33.96 -10.60 1.82
CA LEU A 679 -33.82 -11.39 0.59
C LEU A 679 -32.38 -11.37 0.06
N TYR A 680 -31.75 -10.21 0.10
CA TYR A 680 -30.42 -9.96 -0.43
C TYR A 680 -29.58 -9.21 0.63
N PRO A 681 -28.75 -9.93 1.42
CA PRO A 681 -28.02 -9.33 2.54
C PRO A 681 -26.80 -8.50 2.09
N HIS A 682 -27.04 -7.44 1.32
CA HIS A 682 -26.00 -6.50 0.89
C HIS A 682 -25.51 -5.67 2.07
N SER A 683 -24.21 -5.74 2.40
CA SER A 683 -23.64 -5.12 3.61
C SER A 683 -23.86 -3.61 3.68
N CYS A 684 -23.96 -2.94 2.52
CA CYS A 684 -24.21 -1.51 2.40
C CYS A 684 -25.47 -1.00 3.12
N PHE A 685 -26.45 -1.88 3.38
CA PHE A 685 -27.61 -1.57 4.21
C PHE A 685 -27.27 -1.43 5.70
N LEU A 686 -26.34 -2.25 6.22
CA LEU A 686 -25.80 -2.10 7.57
C LEU A 686 -25.06 -0.75 7.67
N TYR A 687 -24.26 -0.41 6.66
CA TYR A 687 -23.57 0.88 6.62
C TYR A 687 -24.55 2.05 6.53
N LEU A 688 -25.55 1.99 5.66
CA LEU A 688 -26.58 3.02 5.57
C LEU A 688 -27.35 3.16 6.90
N GLY A 689 -27.65 2.04 7.57
CA GLY A 689 -28.20 2.03 8.92
C GLY A 689 -27.31 2.79 9.90
N SER A 690 -25.98 2.63 9.80
CA SER A 690 -25.03 3.33 10.68
C SER A 690 -25.10 4.85 10.49
N ILE A 691 -25.39 5.32 9.26
CA ILE A 691 -25.57 6.73 8.95
C ILE A 691 -26.86 7.26 9.60
N LEU A 692 -27.95 6.50 9.52
CA LEU A 692 -29.21 6.87 10.18
C LEU A 692 -29.04 6.95 11.70
N VAL A 693 -28.33 6.00 12.30
CA VAL A 693 -28.04 6.03 13.74
C VAL A 693 -27.14 7.20 14.12
N ASP A 694 -26.16 7.53 13.29
CA ASP A 694 -25.26 8.65 13.54
C ASP A 694 -26.00 10.01 13.56
N GLU A 695 -26.95 10.20 12.64
CA GLU A 695 -27.73 11.44 12.51
C GLU A 695 -28.89 11.54 13.51
N TYR A 696 -29.60 10.43 13.77
CA TYR A 696 -30.85 10.41 14.52
C TYR A 696 -30.77 9.73 15.89
N GLY A 697 -29.67 9.04 16.22
CA GLY A 697 -29.56 8.22 17.45
C GLY A 697 -29.63 9.04 18.75
N MET A 698 -29.33 10.33 18.69
CA MET A 698 -29.47 11.25 19.83
C MET A 698 -30.93 11.65 20.08
N GLU A 699 -31.81 11.54 19.09
CA GLU A 699 -33.22 11.91 19.21
C GLU A 699 -34.04 10.80 19.87
N GLU A 700 -34.57 11.07 21.06
CA GLU A 700 -35.31 10.06 21.85
C GLU A 700 -36.46 9.41 21.07
N GLY A 701 -37.17 10.20 20.26
CA GLY A 701 -38.28 9.71 19.42
C GLY A 701 -37.87 8.72 18.33
N CYS A 702 -36.58 8.65 17.96
CA CYS A 702 -36.09 7.77 16.91
C CYS A 702 -35.39 6.51 17.46
N ARG A 703 -34.94 6.52 18.74
CA ARG A 703 -34.11 5.45 19.33
C ARG A 703 -34.75 4.07 19.22
N GLN A 704 -36.04 3.94 19.51
CA GLN A 704 -36.73 2.64 19.44
C GLN A 704 -36.79 2.10 18.01
N GLY A 705 -37.22 2.93 17.04
CA GLY A 705 -37.31 2.51 15.64
C GLY A 705 -35.95 2.14 15.04
N LEU A 706 -34.88 2.83 15.45
CA LEU A 706 -33.52 2.47 15.08
C LEU A 706 -33.10 1.14 15.70
N LEU A 707 -33.42 0.88 16.97
CA LEU A 707 -33.14 -0.40 17.62
C LEU A 707 -33.89 -1.55 16.91
N ASP A 708 -35.14 -1.34 16.54
CA ASP A 708 -35.95 -2.32 15.79
C ASP A 708 -35.29 -2.64 14.43
N MET A 709 -34.76 -1.62 13.74
CA MET A 709 -33.98 -1.79 12.51
C MET A 709 -32.74 -2.66 12.76
N LEU A 710 -31.94 -2.36 13.79
CA LEU A 710 -30.74 -3.15 14.12
C LEU A 710 -31.11 -4.62 14.33
N GLN A 711 -32.14 -4.90 15.13
CA GLN A 711 -32.59 -6.25 15.41
C GLN A 711 -33.03 -6.99 14.14
N ALA A 712 -33.78 -6.31 13.26
CA ALA A 712 -34.24 -6.88 12.00
C ALA A 712 -33.09 -7.20 11.03
N LEU A 713 -32.05 -6.35 10.98
CA LEU A 713 -30.88 -6.56 10.13
C LEU A 713 -29.92 -7.61 10.72
N CYS A 714 -29.80 -7.72 12.04
CA CYS A 714 -28.92 -8.70 12.69
C CYS A 714 -29.33 -10.15 12.39
N MET A 715 -30.62 -10.43 12.25
CA MET A 715 -31.14 -11.79 12.02
C MET A 715 -30.53 -12.47 10.77
N PRO A 716 -30.70 -11.95 9.54
CA PRO A 716 -30.05 -12.51 8.35
C PRO A 716 -28.52 -12.34 8.37
N THR A 717 -28.00 -11.32 9.06
CA THR A 717 -26.55 -11.12 9.21
C THR A 717 -25.89 -12.28 9.96
N PHE A 718 -26.42 -12.67 11.12
CA PHE A 718 -25.87 -13.79 11.89
C PHE A 718 -26.03 -15.12 11.16
N GLN A 719 -27.17 -15.34 10.48
CA GLN A 719 -27.34 -16.53 9.62
C GLN A 719 -26.29 -16.62 8.52
N LEU A 720 -25.84 -15.49 7.97
CA LEU A 720 -24.78 -15.44 6.97
C LEU A 720 -23.41 -15.75 7.59
N LEU A 721 -23.12 -15.17 8.76
CA LEU A 721 -21.82 -15.31 9.42
C LEU A 721 -21.62 -16.66 10.14
N GLU A 722 -22.70 -17.34 10.53
CA GLU A 722 -22.70 -18.68 11.14
C GLU A 722 -22.40 -19.81 10.12
N GLN A 723 -22.39 -19.52 8.82
CA GLN A 723 -22.02 -20.49 7.80
C GLN A 723 -20.55 -20.93 7.95
N PRO A 724 -20.16 -22.11 7.43
CA PRO A 724 -18.76 -22.52 7.41
C PRO A 724 -17.88 -21.46 6.72
N ASN A 725 -16.87 -20.96 7.43
CA ASN A 725 -16.03 -19.82 7.00
C ASN A 725 -16.81 -18.51 6.76
N GLY A 726 -17.99 -18.33 7.35
CA GLY A 726 -18.86 -17.16 7.12
C GLY A 726 -18.16 -15.82 7.36
N LEU A 727 -17.44 -15.67 8.48
CA LEU A 727 -16.63 -14.47 8.76
C LEU A 727 -15.59 -14.16 7.67
N ARG A 728 -14.98 -15.21 7.09
CA ARG A 728 -13.95 -15.08 6.04
C ARG A 728 -14.56 -14.81 4.66
N ASN A 729 -15.73 -15.39 4.39
CA ASN A 729 -16.43 -15.24 3.11
C ASN A 729 -17.20 -13.92 3.01
N HIS A 730 -17.55 -13.31 4.15
CA HIS A 730 -18.36 -12.09 4.23
C HIS A 730 -17.69 -11.00 5.10
N PRO A 731 -16.44 -10.59 4.80
CA PRO A 731 -15.73 -9.59 5.60
C PRO A 731 -16.39 -8.20 5.52
N ASP A 732 -16.99 -7.83 4.38
CA ASP A 732 -17.71 -6.57 4.21
C ASP A 732 -18.93 -6.48 5.14
N THR A 733 -19.64 -7.60 5.32
CA THR A 733 -20.75 -7.70 6.28
C THR A 733 -20.25 -7.53 7.72
N VAL A 734 -19.09 -8.10 8.06
CA VAL A 734 -18.45 -7.91 9.38
C VAL A 734 -18.09 -6.43 9.59
N ASP A 735 -17.42 -5.80 8.62
CA ASP A 735 -17.10 -4.36 8.66
C ASP A 735 -18.36 -3.52 8.93
N ASP A 736 -19.35 -3.62 8.04
CA ASP A 736 -20.53 -2.75 8.10
C ASP A 736 -21.43 -3.04 9.31
N LEU A 737 -21.49 -4.29 9.79
CA LEU A 737 -22.16 -4.63 11.07
C LEU A 737 -21.53 -3.88 12.23
N PHE A 738 -20.20 -3.89 12.33
CA PHE A 738 -19.52 -3.23 13.44
C PHE A 738 -19.41 -1.73 13.28
N ARG A 739 -19.50 -1.17 12.05
CA ARG A 739 -19.75 0.26 11.84
C ARG A 739 -21.11 0.68 12.41
N LEU A 740 -22.16 -0.11 12.15
CA LEU A 740 -23.49 0.10 12.71
C LEU A 740 -23.49 0.00 14.23
N ALA A 741 -22.92 -1.06 14.79
CA ALA A 741 -22.85 -1.27 16.23
C ALA A 741 -22.04 -0.17 16.93
N THR A 742 -20.92 0.26 16.35
CA THR A 742 -20.11 1.39 16.86
C THR A 742 -20.94 2.66 16.94
N ARG A 743 -21.71 2.99 15.90
CA ARG A 743 -22.57 4.19 15.91
C ARG A 743 -23.67 4.10 16.96
N PHE A 744 -24.25 2.93 17.20
CA PHE A 744 -25.20 2.75 18.29
C PHE A 744 -24.59 3.00 19.66
N VAL A 745 -23.42 2.42 19.94
CA VAL A 745 -22.71 2.62 21.21
C VAL A 745 -22.40 4.10 21.43
N GLN A 746 -21.97 4.82 20.40
CA GLN A 746 -21.60 6.24 20.50
C GLN A 746 -22.79 7.21 20.61
N ARG A 747 -23.98 6.82 20.15
CA ARG A 747 -25.15 7.72 20.05
C ARG A 747 -26.24 7.41 21.06
N SER A 748 -26.48 6.13 21.35
CA SER A 748 -27.48 5.70 22.32
C SER A 748 -27.03 4.43 23.06
N PRO A 749 -25.95 4.51 23.86
CA PRO A 749 -25.34 3.35 24.51
C PRO A 749 -26.33 2.59 25.39
N LEU A 750 -27.13 3.28 26.21
CA LEU A 750 -28.11 2.64 27.08
C LEU A 750 -29.16 1.83 26.31
N THR A 751 -29.63 2.33 25.16
CA THR A 751 -30.60 1.62 24.32
C THR A 751 -30.03 0.31 23.80
N LEU A 752 -28.76 0.30 23.36
CA LEU A 752 -28.11 -0.91 22.89
C LEU A 752 -27.77 -1.86 24.04
N LEU A 753 -27.15 -1.36 25.12
CA LEU A 753 -26.71 -2.17 26.26
C LEU A 753 -27.87 -2.81 27.02
N SER A 754 -29.03 -2.16 27.05
CA SER A 754 -30.25 -2.71 27.67
C SER A 754 -31.02 -3.66 26.75
N SER A 755 -30.60 -3.81 25.49
CA SER A 755 -31.28 -4.67 24.52
C SER A 755 -30.78 -6.11 24.60
N SER A 756 -31.60 -7.08 24.18
CA SER A 756 -31.19 -8.50 24.13
C SER A 756 -30.21 -8.84 22.99
N ILE A 757 -30.12 -8.00 21.96
CA ILE A 757 -29.29 -8.27 20.77
C ILE A 757 -27.79 -8.08 21.05
N ILE A 758 -27.43 -7.25 22.04
CA ILE A 758 -26.04 -6.92 22.37
C ILE A 758 -25.19 -8.15 22.70
N VAL A 759 -25.78 -9.16 23.35
CA VAL A 759 -25.09 -10.41 23.70
C VAL A 759 -24.54 -11.11 22.45
N HIS A 760 -25.35 -11.19 21.39
CA HIS A 760 -24.97 -11.83 20.13
C HIS A 760 -23.95 -10.98 19.37
N VAL A 761 -24.08 -9.65 19.42
CA VAL A 761 -23.12 -8.71 18.81
C VAL A 761 -21.75 -8.84 19.46
N ILE A 762 -21.66 -8.93 20.80
CA ILE A 762 -20.40 -9.12 21.53
C ILE A 762 -19.75 -10.47 21.18
N GLN A 763 -20.54 -11.55 21.15
CA GLN A 763 -20.03 -12.88 20.77
C GLN A 763 -19.48 -12.90 19.35
N CYS A 764 -20.19 -12.28 18.41
CA CYS A 764 -19.74 -12.11 17.04
C CYS A 764 -18.44 -11.28 16.97
N ALA A 765 -18.34 -10.19 17.74
CA ALA A 765 -17.14 -9.34 17.79
C ALA A 765 -15.92 -10.13 18.25
N ILE A 766 -16.05 -10.90 19.33
CA ILE A 766 -14.97 -11.74 19.87
C ILE A 766 -14.53 -12.76 18.81
N ALA A 767 -15.45 -13.45 18.14
CA ALA A 767 -15.13 -14.38 17.07
C ALA A 767 -14.42 -13.70 15.88
N ALA A 768 -14.84 -12.48 15.53
CA ALA A 768 -14.30 -11.71 14.42
C ALA A 768 -12.91 -11.09 14.72
N THR A 769 -12.45 -11.04 15.97
CA THR A 769 -11.11 -10.50 16.29
C THR A 769 -9.96 -11.25 15.62
N SER A 770 -10.14 -12.54 15.28
CA SER A 770 -9.13 -13.34 14.57
C SER A 770 -9.23 -13.28 13.04
N LEU A 771 -10.18 -12.50 12.49
CA LEU A 771 -10.37 -12.36 11.05
C LEU A 771 -9.24 -11.51 10.44
N ASP A 772 -8.46 -12.12 9.55
CA ASP A 772 -7.40 -11.45 8.79
C ASP A 772 -7.98 -10.68 7.59
N HIS A 773 -8.61 -9.55 7.89
CA HIS A 773 -9.11 -8.59 6.91
C HIS A 773 -9.01 -7.17 7.47
N ARG A 774 -8.36 -6.26 6.76
CA ARG A 774 -7.98 -4.93 7.27
C ARG A 774 -9.16 -4.11 7.79
N ASP A 775 -10.18 -3.90 6.96
CA ASP A 775 -11.31 -3.02 7.32
C ASP A 775 -12.24 -3.66 8.36
N ALA A 776 -12.64 -4.92 8.15
CA ALA A 776 -13.40 -5.69 9.12
C ALA A 776 -12.75 -5.74 10.51
N ASN A 777 -11.43 -6.01 10.59
CA ASN A 777 -10.72 -6.03 11.87
C ASN A 777 -10.70 -4.64 12.53
N CYS A 778 -10.42 -3.58 11.77
CA CYS A 778 -10.46 -2.21 12.26
C CYS A 778 -11.83 -1.85 12.85
N SER A 779 -12.93 -2.20 12.16
CA SER A 779 -14.29 -1.94 12.63
C SER A 779 -14.67 -2.77 13.87
N VAL A 780 -14.26 -4.03 13.94
CA VAL A 780 -14.44 -4.88 15.14
C VAL A 780 -13.70 -4.28 16.34
N MET A 781 -12.40 -3.97 16.18
CA MET A 781 -11.59 -3.42 17.27
C MET A 781 -12.13 -2.08 17.75
N LYS A 782 -12.53 -1.20 16.81
CA LYS A 782 -13.16 0.08 17.14
C LYS A 782 -14.46 -0.09 17.93
N PHE A 783 -15.32 -1.02 17.52
CA PHE A 783 -16.54 -1.34 18.26
C PHE A 783 -16.23 -1.80 19.68
N VAL A 784 -15.31 -2.77 19.84
CA VAL A 784 -14.96 -3.32 21.16
C VAL A 784 -14.35 -2.24 22.06
N ARG A 785 -13.46 -1.41 21.52
CA ARG A 785 -12.87 -0.26 22.22
C ARG A 785 -13.96 0.69 22.71
N ASP A 786 -14.81 1.18 21.80
CA ASP A 786 -15.84 2.17 22.13
C ASP A 786 -16.91 1.59 23.09
N LEU A 787 -17.21 0.28 22.97
CA LEU A 787 -18.09 -0.44 23.89
C LEU A 787 -17.54 -0.42 25.31
N ILE A 788 -16.27 -0.77 25.51
CA ILE A 788 -15.65 -0.78 26.84
C ILE A 788 -15.51 0.65 27.37
N HIS A 789 -15.08 1.58 26.51
CA HIS A 789 -14.92 3.00 26.85
C HIS A 789 -16.22 3.63 27.36
N THR A 790 -17.38 3.11 26.95
CA THR A 790 -18.70 3.56 27.43
C THR A 790 -18.86 3.43 28.95
N GLY A 791 -18.15 2.50 29.60
CA GLY A 791 -18.15 2.34 31.06
C GLY A 791 -17.25 3.34 31.80
N VAL A 792 -16.49 4.17 31.07
CA VAL A 792 -15.51 5.13 31.59
C VAL A 792 -15.83 6.57 31.16
N ALA A 793 -16.33 6.74 29.93
CA ALA A 793 -16.57 8.05 29.32
C ALA A 793 -17.70 8.85 29.99
N ASN A 794 -17.58 10.18 29.95
CA ASN A 794 -18.61 11.14 30.40
C ASN A 794 -19.15 10.79 31.79
N ASP A 795 -18.27 10.74 32.78
CA ASP A 795 -18.58 10.44 34.19
C ASP A 795 -19.49 11.47 34.86
N HIS A 796 -19.65 12.64 34.24
CA HIS A 796 -20.53 13.71 34.66
C HIS A 796 -22.00 13.54 34.22
N GLU A 797 -22.32 12.57 33.34
CA GLU A 797 -23.70 12.34 32.85
C GLU A 797 -24.53 11.53 33.84
N ASP A 798 -25.83 11.82 33.92
CA ASP A 798 -26.76 11.16 34.86
C ASP A 798 -26.86 9.64 34.66
N ASP A 799 -26.57 9.15 33.44
CA ASP A 799 -26.64 7.74 33.07
C ASP A 799 -25.33 6.95 33.32
N PHE A 800 -24.28 7.61 33.82
CA PHE A 800 -22.94 7.02 33.93
C PHE A 800 -22.92 5.73 34.76
N GLU A 801 -23.53 5.73 35.95
CA GLU A 801 -23.54 4.56 36.83
C GLU A 801 -24.26 3.36 36.18
N VAL A 802 -25.30 3.61 35.40
CA VAL A 802 -26.02 2.57 34.66
C VAL A 802 -25.15 2.01 33.53
N ARG A 803 -24.49 2.89 32.77
CA ARG A 803 -23.54 2.48 31.71
C ARG A 803 -22.41 1.63 32.28
N LYS A 804 -21.79 2.09 33.38
CA LYS A 804 -20.71 1.39 34.08
C LYS A 804 -21.15 0.01 34.57
N GLN A 805 -22.34 -0.10 35.16
CA GLN A 805 -22.89 -1.39 35.60
C GLN A 805 -23.10 -2.36 34.43
N LEU A 806 -23.69 -1.91 33.32
CA LEU A 806 -23.97 -2.75 32.15
C LEU A 806 -22.68 -3.24 31.48
N ILE A 807 -21.67 -2.38 31.36
CA ILE A 807 -20.34 -2.78 30.87
C ILE A 807 -19.65 -3.75 31.83
N GLY A 808 -19.77 -3.53 33.14
CA GLY A 808 -19.28 -4.46 34.15
C GLY A 808 -19.84 -5.88 33.97
N GLN A 809 -21.16 -6.00 33.76
CA GLN A 809 -21.82 -7.29 33.50
C GLN A 809 -21.31 -7.96 32.23
N ALA A 810 -21.14 -7.21 31.14
CA ALA A 810 -20.60 -7.74 29.89
C ALA A 810 -19.16 -8.25 30.05
N LEU A 811 -18.32 -7.52 30.79
CA LEU A 811 -16.93 -7.88 31.04
C LEU A 811 -16.77 -9.04 32.03
N GLU A 812 -17.66 -9.16 33.02
CA GLU A 812 -17.71 -10.34 33.90
C GLU A 812 -17.96 -11.62 33.09
N GLN A 813 -18.83 -11.55 32.08
CA GLN A 813 -19.19 -12.69 31.24
C GLN A 813 -18.15 -13.01 30.17
N HIS A 814 -17.58 -11.99 29.51
CA HIS A 814 -16.80 -12.17 28.29
C HIS A 814 -15.35 -11.66 28.36
N GLY A 815 -14.95 -10.94 29.42
CA GLY A 815 -13.65 -10.27 29.51
C GLY A 815 -12.44 -11.21 29.39
N GLN A 816 -12.46 -12.33 30.09
CA GLN A 816 -11.38 -13.33 29.98
C GLN A 816 -11.28 -13.92 28.57
N GLN A 817 -12.42 -14.21 27.93
CA GLN A 817 -12.44 -14.77 26.57
C GLN A 817 -11.88 -13.76 25.56
N LEU A 818 -12.28 -12.49 25.68
CA LEU A 818 -11.79 -11.41 24.84
C LEU A 818 -10.26 -11.27 24.95
N VAL A 819 -9.71 -11.16 26.17
CA VAL A 819 -8.26 -11.03 26.37
C VAL A 819 -7.51 -12.22 25.79
N THR A 820 -7.98 -13.45 26.01
CA THR A 820 -7.36 -14.65 25.44
C THR A 820 -7.39 -14.62 23.91
N GLN A 821 -8.52 -14.24 23.30
CA GLN A 821 -8.66 -14.20 21.85
C GLN A 821 -7.83 -13.09 21.21
N LEU A 822 -7.72 -11.92 21.84
CA LEU A 822 -6.86 -10.83 21.38
C LEU A 822 -5.38 -11.25 21.39
N MET A 823 -4.92 -11.88 22.47
CA MET A 823 -3.55 -12.39 22.56
C MET A 823 -3.28 -13.48 21.53
N HIS A 824 -4.19 -14.43 21.35
CA HIS A 824 -4.10 -15.45 20.32
C HIS A 824 -4.02 -14.84 18.92
N SER A 825 -4.92 -13.90 18.63
CA SER A 825 -4.99 -13.23 17.31
C SER A 825 -3.72 -12.45 16.99
N CYS A 826 -3.16 -11.73 17.97
CA CYS A 826 -1.89 -11.02 17.81
C CYS A 826 -0.70 -11.95 17.54
N CYS A 827 -0.66 -13.12 18.19
CA CYS A 827 0.47 -14.03 18.05
C CYS A 827 0.40 -14.88 16.77
N PHE A 828 -0.80 -15.32 16.37
CA PHE A 828 -0.94 -16.39 15.37
C PHE A 828 -1.78 -16.04 14.14
N CYS A 829 -2.73 -15.10 14.25
CA CYS A 829 -3.73 -14.87 13.20
C CYS A 829 -3.46 -13.61 12.38
N LEU A 830 -3.19 -12.48 13.04
CA LEU A 830 -3.23 -11.16 12.42
C LEU A 830 -1.83 -10.63 12.06
N PRO A 831 -1.69 -9.87 10.96
CA PRO A 831 -0.48 -9.13 10.65
C PRO A 831 -0.19 -7.99 11.64
N PRO A 832 1.04 -7.42 11.68
CA PRO A 832 1.42 -6.45 12.69
C PRO A 832 0.72 -5.08 12.59
N TYR A 833 -0.01 -4.79 11.51
CA TYR A 833 -0.72 -3.52 11.37
C TYR A 833 -1.94 -3.40 12.31
N THR A 834 -2.44 -4.51 12.87
CA THR A 834 -3.59 -4.52 13.80
C THR A 834 -3.20 -4.27 15.25
N LEU A 835 -1.90 -4.32 15.57
CA LEU A 835 -1.42 -4.22 16.95
C LEU A 835 -1.78 -2.89 17.64
N PRO A 836 -1.79 -1.72 16.97
CA PRO A 836 -2.29 -0.49 17.57
C PRO A 836 -3.75 -0.59 18.00
N ASP A 837 -4.62 -1.14 17.16
CA ASP A 837 -6.05 -1.27 17.44
C ASP A 837 -6.31 -2.24 18.61
N VAL A 838 -5.56 -3.35 18.66
CA VAL A 838 -5.64 -4.28 19.81
C VAL A 838 -5.12 -3.62 21.10
N ALA A 839 -4.05 -2.82 21.01
CA ALA A 839 -3.51 -2.10 22.15
C ALA A 839 -4.53 -1.13 22.75
N GLU A 840 -5.30 -0.43 21.92
CA GLU A 840 -6.40 0.43 22.37
C GLU A 840 -7.48 -0.36 23.13
N VAL A 841 -7.85 -1.55 22.64
CA VAL A 841 -8.83 -2.41 23.35
C VAL A 841 -8.28 -2.88 24.72
N LEU A 842 -7.04 -3.35 24.77
CA LEU A 842 -6.41 -3.75 26.04
C LEU A 842 -6.26 -2.57 27.01
N TRP A 843 -5.99 -1.38 26.49
CA TRP A 843 -5.94 -0.15 27.26
C TRP A 843 -7.30 0.17 27.91
N GLU A 844 -8.39 0.12 27.15
CA GLU A 844 -9.74 0.37 27.70
C GLU A 844 -10.13 -0.67 28.77
N LEU A 845 -9.80 -1.95 28.59
CA LEU A 845 -10.00 -2.99 29.61
C LEU A 845 -9.26 -2.65 30.91
N MET A 846 -8.02 -2.18 30.79
CA MET A 846 -7.19 -1.79 31.92
C MET A 846 -7.70 -0.52 32.60
N MET A 847 -8.24 0.44 31.84
CA MET A 847 -8.85 1.66 32.39
C MET A 847 -10.15 1.37 33.14
N PHE A 848 -10.92 0.37 32.70
CA PHE A 848 -12.15 -0.03 33.38
C PHE A 848 -11.89 -0.79 34.70
N ASP A 849 -11.07 -1.85 34.68
CA ASP A 849 -10.70 -2.63 35.88
C ASP A 849 -9.30 -3.27 35.73
N ARG A 850 -8.27 -2.51 36.12
CA ARG A 850 -6.86 -2.93 36.05
C ARG A 850 -6.57 -4.22 36.83
N PRO A 851 -6.94 -4.37 38.12
CA PRO A 851 -6.68 -5.61 38.87
C PRO A 851 -7.25 -6.87 38.20
N THR A 852 -8.48 -6.79 37.69
CA THR A 852 -9.11 -7.93 37.02
C THR A 852 -8.44 -8.22 35.67
N PHE A 853 -8.10 -7.16 34.90
CA PHE A 853 -7.35 -7.29 33.66
C PHE A 853 -5.98 -7.98 33.86
N CYS A 854 -5.24 -7.63 34.92
CA CYS A 854 -3.94 -8.26 35.24
C CYS A 854 -4.07 -9.79 35.35
N ARG A 855 -5.14 -10.27 35.98
CA ARG A 855 -5.44 -11.71 36.12
C ARG A 855 -5.83 -12.34 34.78
N TRP A 856 -6.66 -11.65 33.98
CA TRP A 856 -7.04 -12.16 32.66
C TRP A 856 -5.84 -12.31 31.73
N LEU A 857 -4.95 -11.31 31.71
CA LEU A 857 -3.74 -11.34 30.92
C LEU A 857 -2.79 -12.45 31.38
N GLU A 858 -2.61 -12.63 32.68
CA GLU A 858 -1.80 -13.73 33.23
C GLU A 858 -2.31 -15.11 32.78
N ASN A 859 -3.63 -15.31 32.83
CA ASN A 859 -4.25 -16.56 32.39
C ASN A 859 -4.08 -16.78 30.88
N ALA A 860 -4.25 -15.74 30.06
CA ALA A 860 -4.04 -15.82 28.62
C ALA A 860 -2.59 -16.21 28.28
N LEU A 861 -1.61 -15.58 28.96
CA LEU A 861 -0.19 -15.86 28.77
C LEU A 861 0.23 -17.28 29.19
N LYS A 862 -0.39 -17.84 30.24
CA LYS A 862 -0.16 -19.22 30.66
C LYS A 862 -0.59 -20.25 29.60
N GLY A 863 -1.58 -19.89 28.77
CA GLY A 863 -2.12 -20.75 27.71
C GLY A 863 -1.34 -20.73 26.39
N LEU A 864 -0.32 -19.88 26.24
CA LEU A 864 0.45 -19.78 25.01
C LEU A 864 1.50 -20.91 24.87
N PRO A 865 1.76 -21.42 23.65
CA PRO A 865 2.82 -22.38 23.39
C PRO A 865 4.21 -21.77 23.64
N LYS A 866 5.06 -22.47 24.39
CA LYS A 866 6.37 -21.99 24.84
C LYS A 866 7.55 -22.53 24.03
N GLU A 867 7.35 -23.62 23.31
CA GLU A 867 8.37 -24.33 22.53
C GLU A 867 7.84 -24.63 21.12
N THR A 868 8.74 -24.66 20.14
CA THR A 868 8.43 -25.12 18.78
C THR A 868 8.62 -26.63 18.65
N SER A 869 8.04 -27.24 17.62
CA SER A 869 8.22 -28.67 17.31
C SER A 869 9.69 -29.06 17.05
N GLY A 870 10.54 -28.10 16.65
CA GLY A 870 11.98 -28.28 16.49
C GLY A 870 12.78 -28.23 17.80
N GLY A 871 12.11 -28.08 18.95
CA GLY A 871 12.75 -28.02 20.27
C GLY A 871 13.35 -26.66 20.62
N ALA A 872 13.01 -25.60 19.88
CA ALA A 872 13.49 -24.25 20.17
C ALA A 872 12.55 -23.55 21.16
N VAL A 873 13.11 -22.71 22.04
CA VAL A 873 12.33 -21.92 23.00
C VAL A 873 11.69 -20.73 22.28
N THR A 874 10.36 -20.77 22.11
CA THR A 874 9.59 -19.69 21.48
C THR A 874 9.55 -18.47 22.40
N VAL A 875 9.17 -18.67 23.67
CA VAL A 875 9.05 -17.59 24.66
C VAL A 875 9.56 -18.05 26.02
N THR A 876 10.47 -17.28 26.60
CA THR A 876 11.01 -17.53 27.94
C THR A 876 10.06 -17.08 29.05
N HIS A 877 10.21 -17.63 30.26
CA HIS A 877 9.45 -17.16 31.42
C HIS A 877 9.67 -15.67 31.70
N LYS A 878 10.92 -15.20 31.58
CA LYS A 878 11.26 -13.78 31.74
C LYS A 878 10.51 -12.91 30.74
N GLN A 879 10.46 -13.28 29.45
CA GLN A 879 9.73 -12.53 28.42
C GLN A 879 8.22 -12.47 28.71
N LEU A 880 7.61 -13.55 29.21
CA LEU A 880 6.20 -13.53 29.63
C LEU A 880 5.98 -12.57 30.81
N THR A 881 6.86 -12.60 31.82
CA THR A 881 6.78 -11.71 32.99
C THR A 881 7.02 -10.25 32.61
N ASP A 882 8.02 -9.97 31.77
CA ASP A 882 8.34 -8.62 31.31
C ASP A 882 7.20 -8.05 30.47
N PHE A 883 6.62 -8.84 29.54
CA PHE A 883 5.45 -8.41 28.77
C PHE A 883 4.23 -8.12 29.66
N HIS A 884 3.90 -9.03 30.58
CA HIS A 884 2.81 -8.82 31.54
C HIS A 884 3.02 -7.54 32.34
N LYS A 885 4.23 -7.31 32.84
CA LYS A 885 4.59 -6.10 33.59
C LYS A 885 4.46 -4.85 32.72
N GLN A 886 5.07 -4.83 31.53
CA GLN A 886 5.04 -3.67 30.62
C GLN A 886 3.60 -3.25 30.28
N VAL A 887 2.71 -4.20 30.01
CA VAL A 887 1.31 -3.91 29.71
C VAL A 887 0.56 -3.44 30.96
N THR A 888 0.68 -4.16 32.08
CA THR A 888 -0.12 -3.88 33.29
C THR A 888 0.36 -2.66 34.08
N SER A 889 1.61 -2.24 33.91
CA SER A 889 2.17 -1.00 34.47
C SER A 889 2.19 0.16 33.48
N ALA A 890 1.56 0.03 32.31
CA ALA A 890 1.54 1.10 31.32
C ALA A 890 0.75 2.31 31.83
N GLU A 891 1.29 3.49 31.56
CA GLU A 891 0.74 4.82 31.80
C GLU A 891 0.19 5.45 30.51
N GLU A 892 0.61 4.95 29.35
CA GLU A 892 0.10 5.36 28.04
C GLU A 892 -0.22 4.16 27.16
N CYS A 893 -1.26 4.26 26.32
CA CYS A 893 -1.62 3.24 25.34
C CYS A 893 -0.47 2.89 24.38
N LYS A 894 0.42 3.84 24.07
CA LYS A 894 1.61 3.61 23.22
C LYS A 894 2.54 2.55 23.81
N GLN A 895 2.69 2.52 25.13
CA GLN A 895 3.54 1.53 25.81
C GLN A 895 2.96 0.12 25.67
N VAL A 896 1.63 -0.02 25.74
CA VAL A 896 0.93 -1.29 25.46
C VAL A 896 1.20 -1.73 24.02
N CYS A 897 1.10 -0.81 23.05
CA CYS A 897 1.37 -1.13 21.64
C CYS A 897 2.83 -1.59 21.41
N TRP A 898 3.81 -0.94 22.05
CA TRP A 898 5.21 -1.36 21.96
C TRP A 898 5.44 -2.74 22.58
N ALA A 899 4.87 -2.99 23.77
CA ALA A 899 4.97 -4.28 24.44
C ALA A 899 4.38 -5.41 23.57
N ILE A 900 3.21 -5.20 22.95
CA ILE A 900 2.60 -6.19 22.04
C ILE A 900 3.49 -6.39 20.80
N ARG A 901 4.05 -5.33 20.23
CA ARG A 901 4.94 -5.43 19.05
C ARG A 901 6.18 -6.27 19.35
N GLU A 902 6.83 -6.03 20.49
CA GLU A 902 8.00 -6.80 20.90
C GLU A 902 7.63 -8.27 21.18
N PHE A 903 6.53 -8.50 21.90
CA PHE A 903 6.09 -9.83 22.29
C PHE A 903 5.64 -10.68 21.09
N THR A 904 4.86 -10.11 20.17
CA THR A 904 4.38 -10.83 18.98
C THR A 904 5.49 -11.22 18.02
N ARG A 905 6.62 -10.48 18.01
CA ARG A 905 7.81 -10.83 17.23
C ARG A 905 8.41 -12.18 17.66
N LEU A 906 8.19 -12.62 18.90
CA LEU A 906 8.66 -13.93 19.38
C LEU A 906 7.99 -15.11 18.67
N PHE A 907 6.81 -14.89 18.07
CA PHE A 907 6.02 -15.92 17.38
C PHE A 907 6.09 -15.82 15.84
N ARG A 908 6.96 -14.95 15.30
CA ARG A 908 7.01 -14.63 13.86
C ARG A 908 8.40 -14.69 13.29
#